data_AF-A0A844U4U5-F1
#
_entry.id   AF-A0A844U4U5-F1
#
_cell.length_a   1.000
_cell.length_b   1.000
_cell.length_c   1.000
_cell.angle_alpha   90.00
_cell.angle_beta   90.00
_cell.angle_gamma   90.00
#
_symmetry.space_group_name_H-M   'P 1'
#
loop_
_entity.id
_entity.type
_entity.pdbx_description
1 polymer ?
#
loop_
_entity_poly.entity_id
_entity_poly.type
_entity_poly.pdbx_seq_one_letter_code
_entity_poly.pdbx_strand_id
1 'polypeptide(L)'
;MYYLGKKVEDRVDDKIRIAKNKNKSWEYGYNAVLDIVIISKDGTLGEIYEVYGIPIGLPQMPDKKEILNHDKQIKHQKWVREELPKGMTADNCWDTKFSEFVERQFKYREEGVWIYLNGKPVYMTGTYWHFLQWFREGSKYPSLRIIQNELMLFWEACKADERSYGMQYVKNRRFGASALGNNEMLESGSIHENKILGMISKKGNDAKKIFNRLVRAFKRYPPFFKPETDGTNTPKTELVFTEQTKKRKQGEIVEEGQGLDTSISWHNTEMNAMDGEEIFRSLLDESGKYPKEVPFDEYWQIVKTAHRLGSNIVGKSMVVSTVNAMKKGGAGFKKIWEDSNVLNRNKNGQTKSGLYRIFIAAKYCLEGFFDEYGFSIVEDPAEPIVNDLGKKVSIGADTFLKQEAESLKDDPEKLYEFKRQFPETPADAFRDETDDCAFNLVNITEQLEHNSEELDEDPITMLNNDIERGNFIWKDGVQDTEVIWKPDPVHGRFWIRRDCHPPIEIRNKKDKKTIRGVTAFAPRNANMGAGGVDPYNRSRTVDGRGSRGSIHISTKYNTHFPNNTFILEYIDRAKKVEYFFEDVIMSHVYFSMPFLPELSNEKFLQYVKDRGYRHFVLNNPFKKWDELSHTEKEYGGVPPQDSKIGDQQFYAVEAFIEDHLGVARDNSNRPIGDMGNMPFSRTITQWKDVDPLNRTKYDAYISSSLSLLANQRRVKVKLEEEEKPLLSNPFQTYDNTGEFSQAI
;
A
#
# COMPACT_ATOMS: atom_id res chain seq x y z
N MET A 1 9.95 -22.10 10.03
CA MET A 1 11.12 -21.32 9.54
C MET A 1 11.44 -20.27 10.61
N TYR A 2 12.66 -20.23 11.16
CA TYR A 2 12.98 -19.38 12.33
C TYR A 2 13.44 -17.97 11.97
N TYR A 3 13.91 -17.76 10.74
CA TYR A 3 14.45 -16.49 10.24
C TYR A 3 13.61 -15.95 9.06
N LEU A 4 13.54 -14.61 8.89
CA LEU A 4 12.85 -13.89 7.80
C LEU A 4 13.31 -14.26 6.38
N GLY A 5 14.42 -15.01 6.25
CA GLY A 5 15.01 -15.39 4.98
C GLY A 5 15.17 -16.89 4.80
N LYS A 6 15.36 -17.30 3.55
CA LYS A 6 15.70 -18.68 3.20
C LYS A 6 17.22 -18.84 3.24
N LYS A 7 17.71 -19.89 3.88
CA LYS A 7 19.14 -20.24 3.80
C LYS A 7 19.48 -20.58 2.34
N VAL A 8 20.55 -19.98 1.85
CA VAL A 8 21.07 -20.23 0.50
C VAL A 8 22.28 -21.14 0.60
N GLU A 9 22.21 -22.28 -0.09
CA GLU A 9 23.32 -23.22 -0.20
C GLU A 9 24.09 -22.97 -1.52
N ASP A 10 25.35 -23.37 -1.57
CA ASP A 10 26.19 -23.37 -2.79
C ASP A 10 26.45 -22.03 -3.48
N ARG A 11 26.13 -20.89 -2.86
CA ARG A 11 26.42 -19.56 -3.44
C ARG A 11 27.90 -19.20 -3.44
N VAL A 12 28.70 -19.83 -2.56
CA VAL A 12 30.14 -19.64 -2.47
C VAL A 12 30.80 -21.01 -2.42
N ASP A 13 31.83 -21.22 -3.25
CA ASP A 13 32.65 -22.43 -3.19
C ASP A 13 33.28 -22.58 -1.79
N ASP A 14 33.08 -23.76 -1.19
CA ASP A 14 33.51 -24.01 0.18
C ASP A 14 35.04 -23.94 0.36
N LYS A 15 35.83 -24.30 -0.66
CA LYS A 15 37.29 -24.19 -0.57
C LYS A 15 37.71 -22.73 -0.52
N ILE A 16 37.09 -21.88 -1.34
CA ILE A 16 37.32 -20.43 -1.31
C ILE A 16 36.92 -19.86 0.05
N ARG A 17 35.74 -20.23 0.55
CA ARG A 17 35.22 -19.77 1.84
C ARG A 17 36.12 -20.15 2.99
N ILE A 18 36.54 -21.41 3.07
CA ILE A 18 37.44 -21.91 4.13
C ILE A 18 38.80 -21.22 4.06
N ALA A 19 39.39 -21.06 2.86
CA ALA A 19 40.67 -20.41 2.69
C ALA A 19 40.64 -18.93 3.12
N LYS A 20 39.60 -18.18 2.69
CA LYS A 20 39.41 -16.78 3.09
C LYS A 20 39.10 -16.62 4.56
N ASN A 21 38.30 -17.50 5.16
CA ASN A 21 38.03 -17.48 6.60
C ASN A 21 39.30 -17.71 7.42
N LYS A 22 40.16 -18.65 7.00
CA LYS A 22 41.46 -18.91 7.65
C LYS A 22 42.35 -17.66 7.64
N ASN A 23 42.30 -16.89 6.55
CA ASN A 23 43.06 -15.65 6.39
C ASN A 23 42.32 -14.40 6.92
N LYS A 24 41.09 -14.56 7.43
CA LYS A 24 40.19 -13.47 7.81
C LYS A 24 40.09 -12.35 6.76
N SER A 25 39.97 -12.75 5.50
CA SER A 25 40.09 -11.85 4.34
C SER A 25 38.75 -11.57 3.64
N TRP A 26 37.62 -11.79 4.30
CA TRP A 26 36.33 -11.29 3.82
C TRP A 26 36.14 -9.84 4.25
N GLU A 27 35.64 -9.03 3.34
CA GLU A 27 35.42 -7.61 3.59
C GLU A 27 33.95 -7.37 3.91
N TYR A 28 33.69 -6.55 4.92
CA TYR A 28 32.36 -6.02 5.21
C TYR A 28 31.88 -5.18 4.02
N GLY A 29 30.72 -5.50 3.46
CA GLY A 29 30.17 -4.79 2.32
C GLY A 29 29.58 -5.69 1.24
N TYR A 30 29.23 -5.09 0.10
CA TYR A 30 28.72 -5.80 -1.05
C TYR A 30 29.85 -6.44 -1.88
N ASN A 31 29.78 -7.76 -2.07
CA ASN A 31 30.65 -8.50 -2.98
C ASN A 31 29.99 -8.66 -4.35
N ALA A 32 30.44 -7.90 -5.34
CA ALA A 32 29.85 -7.90 -6.68
C ALA A 32 30.02 -9.23 -7.45
N VAL A 33 31.07 -10.00 -7.17
CA VAL A 33 31.34 -11.26 -7.89
C VAL A 33 30.39 -12.36 -7.45
N LEU A 34 30.13 -12.47 -6.15
CA LEU A 34 29.26 -13.49 -5.56
C LEU A 34 27.81 -13.00 -5.41
N ASP A 35 27.60 -11.69 -5.60
CA ASP A 35 26.35 -10.98 -5.34
C ASP A 35 25.83 -11.30 -3.92
N ILE A 36 26.67 -11.00 -2.92
CA ILE A 36 26.35 -11.21 -1.49
C ILE A 36 26.70 -9.93 -0.73
N VAL A 37 25.87 -9.56 0.24
CA VAL A 37 26.17 -8.53 1.23
C VAL A 37 26.74 -9.20 2.48
N ILE A 38 28.02 -9.00 2.74
CA ILE A 38 28.72 -9.57 3.89
C ILE A 38 28.62 -8.59 5.04
N ILE A 39 27.92 -8.98 6.11
CA ILE A 39 27.76 -8.16 7.31
C ILE A 39 28.79 -8.47 8.39
N SER A 40 29.61 -9.49 8.17
CA SER A 40 30.69 -9.83 9.10
C SER A 40 31.77 -8.75 9.11
N LYS A 41 32.22 -8.41 10.31
CA LYS A 41 33.34 -7.48 10.56
C LYS A 41 34.60 -8.18 11.08
N ASP A 42 34.53 -9.49 11.32
CA ASP A 42 35.65 -10.30 11.85
C ASP A 42 36.54 -10.92 10.74
N GLY A 43 36.22 -10.62 9.47
CA GLY A 43 36.92 -11.13 8.30
C GLY A 43 36.46 -12.52 7.81
N THR A 44 35.38 -13.08 8.37
CA THR A 44 34.87 -14.41 8.04
C THR A 44 33.49 -14.40 7.37
N LEU A 45 33.15 -15.50 6.69
CA LEU A 45 31.84 -15.73 6.09
C LEU A 45 31.29 -17.11 6.51
N GLY A 46 30.11 -17.07 7.15
CA GLY A 46 29.34 -18.21 7.60
C GLY A 46 28.17 -18.51 6.68
N GLU A 47 26.99 -18.70 7.28
CA GLU A 47 25.76 -18.98 6.55
C GLU A 47 25.25 -17.74 5.79
N ILE A 48 24.57 -17.99 4.67
CA ILE A 48 23.98 -16.95 3.83
C ILE A 48 22.46 -17.10 3.86
N TYR A 49 21.76 -16.02 4.15
CA TYR A 49 20.30 -15.96 4.15
C TYR A 49 19.82 -14.96 3.11
N GLU A 50 18.91 -15.38 2.24
CA GLU A 50 18.24 -14.48 1.31
C GLU A 50 17.00 -13.89 1.97
N VAL A 51 17.02 -12.58 2.20
CA VAL A 51 15.92 -11.80 2.79
C VAL A 51 15.46 -10.76 1.77
N TYR A 52 14.22 -10.86 1.29
CA TYR A 52 13.65 -9.91 0.32
C TYR A 52 14.52 -9.69 -0.93
N GLY A 53 15.16 -10.75 -1.44
CA GLY A 53 16.03 -10.70 -2.62
C GLY A 53 17.44 -10.17 -2.33
N ILE A 54 17.84 -10.08 -1.06
CA ILE A 54 19.18 -9.69 -0.62
C ILE A 54 19.85 -10.89 0.03
N PRO A 55 20.92 -11.45 -0.56
CA PRO A 55 21.74 -12.48 0.06
C PRO A 55 22.65 -11.86 1.13
N ILE A 56 22.40 -12.18 2.39
CA ILE A 56 23.11 -11.65 3.56
C ILE A 56 24.03 -12.73 4.12
N GLY A 57 25.34 -12.48 4.06
CA GLY A 57 26.37 -13.36 4.62
C GLY A 57 26.69 -13.02 6.07
N LEU A 58 26.42 -13.96 6.98
CA LEU A 58 26.72 -13.83 8.41
C LEU A 58 28.21 -14.09 8.69
N PRO A 59 28.75 -13.70 9.86
CA PRO A 59 30.05 -14.19 10.32
C PRO A 59 30.08 -15.72 10.42
N GLN A 60 31.27 -16.30 10.36
CA GLN A 60 31.43 -17.71 10.66
C GLN A 60 31.10 -17.97 12.13
N MET A 61 30.31 -19.01 12.39
CA MET A 61 30.06 -19.45 13.76
C MET A 61 31.40 -19.89 14.39
N PRO A 62 31.79 -19.31 15.54
CA PRO A 62 33.05 -19.65 16.20
C PRO A 62 32.97 -21.01 16.88
N ASP A 63 34.07 -21.43 17.49
CA ASP A 63 34.10 -22.66 18.29
C ASP A 63 33.06 -22.60 19.41
N LYS A 64 32.47 -23.75 19.73
CA LYS A 64 31.34 -23.84 20.68
C LYS A 64 31.63 -23.14 22.02
N LYS A 65 32.88 -23.16 22.48
CA LYS A 65 33.32 -22.56 23.76
C LYS A 65 33.36 -21.03 23.75
N GLU A 66 33.31 -20.41 22.57
CA GLU A 66 33.30 -18.95 22.42
C GLU A 66 31.89 -18.37 22.30
N ILE A 67 30.88 -19.23 22.13
CA ILE A 67 29.47 -18.83 22.02
C ILE A 67 28.90 -18.59 23.42
N LEU A 68 28.21 -17.46 23.63
CA LEU A 68 27.56 -17.18 24.91
C LEU A 68 26.57 -18.30 25.29
N ASN A 69 26.51 -18.64 26.58
CA ASN A 69 25.70 -19.72 27.16
C ASN A 69 26.10 -21.16 26.75
N HIS A 70 27.29 -21.39 26.17
CA HIS A 70 27.72 -22.75 25.79
C HIS A 70 27.85 -23.72 26.97
N ASP A 71 28.11 -23.20 28.16
CA ASP A 71 28.31 -23.92 29.41
C ASP A 71 27.00 -24.22 30.16
N LYS A 72 25.90 -23.59 29.74
CA LYS A 72 24.58 -23.76 30.35
C LYS A 72 23.83 -24.95 29.77
N GLN A 73 23.02 -25.60 30.60
CA GLN A 73 22.03 -26.57 30.13
C GLN A 73 21.06 -25.90 29.14
N ILE A 74 20.57 -26.64 28.14
CA ILE A 74 19.70 -26.14 27.05
C ILE A 74 18.55 -25.25 27.58
N LYS A 75 17.83 -25.70 28.61
CA LYS A 75 16.73 -24.94 29.25
C LYS A 75 17.12 -23.63 29.93
N HIS A 76 18.42 -23.39 30.12
CA HIS A 76 18.99 -22.19 30.74
C HIS A 76 19.78 -21.35 29.73
N GLN A 77 19.88 -21.79 28.48
CA GLN A 77 20.44 -21.03 27.38
C GLN A 77 19.42 -19.97 26.94
N LYS A 78 19.36 -18.86 27.70
CA LYS A 78 18.49 -17.72 27.45
C LYS A 78 19.28 -16.42 27.56
N TRP A 79 18.80 -15.36 26.93
CA TRP A 79 19.39 -14.04 27.08
C TRP A 79 19.25 -13.56 28.52
N VAL A 80 20.37 -13.12 29.08
CA VAL A 80 20.42 -12.47 30.39
C VAL A 80 21.37 -11.29 30.23
N ARG A 81 20.88 -10.10 30.54
CA ARG A 81 21.68 -8.88 30.53
C ARG A 81 22.81 -9.01 31.55
N GLU A 82 24.02 -8.68 31.12
CA GLU A 82 25.17 -8.60 32.03
C GLU A 82 25.09 -7.31 32.86
N GLU A 83 25.30 -7.37 34.16
CA GLU A 83 25.34 -6.16 35.00
C GLU A 83 26.71 -5.49 34.94
N LEU A 84 26.77 -4.20 35.28
CA LEU A 84 28.05 -3.52 35.46
C LEU A 84 28.83 -4.19 36.60
N PRO A 85 30.16 -4.37 36.45
CA PRO A 85 31.00 -4.84 37.54
C PRO A 85 30.80 -4.01 38.81
N LYS A 86 30.70 -4.68 39.96
CA LYS A 86 30.48 -4.00 41.24
C LYS A 86 31.59 -2.97 41.50
N GLY A 87 31.19 -1.74 41.82
CA GLY A 87 32.10 -0.64 42.11
C GLY A 87 32.66 0.09 40.88
N MET A 88 32.21 -0.24 39.66
CA MET A 88 32.54 0.54 38.47
C MET A 88 31.79 1.89 38.49
N THR A 89 32.54 2.98 38.32
CA THR A 89 32.07 4.37 38.21
C THR A 89 32.67 5.01 36.96
N ALA A 90 32.31 6.26 36.65
CA ALA A 90 32.92 6.99 35.54
C ALA A 90 34.43 7.18 35.73
N ASP A 91 34.87 7.46 36.96
CA ASP A 91 36.27 7.77 37.25
C ASP A 91 37.20 6.56 37.14
N ASN A 92 36.68 5.35 37.39
CA ASN A 92 37.48 4.14 37.50
C ASN A 92 37.18 3.09 36.42
N CYS A 93 36.29 3.38 35.45
CA CYS A 93 35.87 2.41 34.44
C CYS A 93 37.03 1.93 33.55
N TRP A 94 38.12 2.69 33.49
CA TRP A 94 39.34 2.37 32.73
C TRP A 94 40.42 1.65 33.55
N ASP A 95 40.18 1.39 34.84
CA ASP A 95 41.12 0.64 35.68
C ASP A 95 41.41 -0.75 35.08
N THR A 96 42.64 -1.24 35.26
CA THR A 96 43.08 -2.55 34.76
C THR A 96 42.13 -3.69 35.18
N LYS A 97 41.55 -3.63 36.39
CA LYS A 97 40.58 -4.62 36.90
C LYS A 97 39.30 -4.74 36.08
N PHE A 98 38.95 -3.73 35.27
CA PHE A 98 37.76 -3.73 34.41
C PHE A 98 38.10 -3.83 32.92
N SER A 99 39.38 -3.82 32.54
CA SER A 99 39.80 -3.77 31.14
C SER A 99 39.24 -4.93 30.31
N GLU A 100 39.30 -6.16 30.82
CA GLU A 100 38.78 -7.35 30.12
C GLU A 100 37.26 -7.25 29.88
N PHE A 101 36.51 -6.76 30.88
CA PHE A 101 35.08 -6.54 30.74
C PHE A 101 34.79 -5.50 29.65
N VAL A 102 35.44 -4.33 29.75
CA VAL A 102 35.21 -3.20 28.83
C VAL A 102 35.58 -3.57 27.39
N GLU A 103 36.75 -4.18 27.18
CA GLU A 103 37.21 -4.62 25.85
C GLU A 103 36.23 -5.60 25.21
N ARG A 104 35.69 -6.55 25.99
CA ARG A 104 34.65 -7.47 25.52
C ARG A 104 33.35 -6.77 25.14
N GLN A 105 32.93 -5.75 25.90
CA GLN A 105 31.75 -4.95 25.54
C GLN A 105 31.97 -4.21 24.21
N PHE A 106 33.15 -3.60 23.99
CA PHE A 106 33.49 -2.95 22.72
C PHE A 106 33.54 -3.95 21.56
N LYS A 107 34.09 -5.15 21.78
CA LYS A 107 34.08 -6.22 20.78
C LYS A 107 32.66 -6.61 20.37
N TYR A 108 31.76 -6.85 21.35
CA TYR A 108 30.37 -7.19 21.04
C TYR A 108 29.62 -6.06 20.35
N ARG A 109 29.93 -4.82 20.68
CA ARG A 109 29.37 -3.64 20.00
C ARG A 109 29.78 -3.61 18.52
N GLU A 110 31.03 -3.90 18.22
CA GLU A 110 31.57 -3.82 16.87
C GLU A 110 31.19 -5.05 16.02
N GLU A 111 31.55 -6.24 16.50
CA GLU A 111 31.48 -7.50 15.75
C GLU A 111 30.13 -8.23 15.92
N GLY A 112 29.32 -7.82 16.89
CA GLY A 112 28.16 -8.60 17.35
C GLY A 112 28.58 -9.80 18.21
N VAL A 113 27.64 -10.72 18.43
CA VAL A 113 27.88 -11.86 19.31
C VAL A 113 27.07 -13.09 18.92
N TRP A 114 27.68 -14.26 19.06
CA TRP A 114 26.98 -15.53 18.98
C TRP A 114 26.50 -15.96 20.37
N ILE A 115 25.23 -16.37 20.47
CA ILE A 115 24.60 -16.85 21.70
C ILE A 115 23.82 -18.14 21.46
N TYR A 116 23.90 -19.08 22.40
CA TYR A 116 22.97 -20.20 22.44
C TYR A 116 21.65 -19.78 23.08
N LEU A 117 20.57 -20.07 22.35
CA LEU A 117 19.18 -19.91 22.77
C LEU A 117 18.45 -21.23 22.55
N ASN A 118 18.08 -21.90 23.64
CA ASN A 118 17.43 -23.22 23.61
C ASN A 118 18.15 -24.23 22.67
N GLY A 119 19.47 -24.35 22.81
CA GLY A 119 20.30 -25.26 22.00
C GLY A 119 20.70 -24.72 20.63
N LYS A 120 20.15 -23.57 20.19
CA LYS A 120 20.39 -23.01 18.86
C LYS A 120 21.41 -21.87 18.91
N PRO A 121 22.49 -21.90 18.12
CA PRO A 121 23.40 -20.78 18.00
C PRO A 121 22.75 -19.68 17.16
N VAL A 122 22.67 -18.46 17.70
CA VAL A 122 22.11 -17.29 17.04
C VAL A 122 23.15 -16.18 17.02
N TYR A 123 23.39 -15.61 15.85
CA TYR A 123 24.17 -14.38 15.73
C TYR A 123 23.27 -13.16 16.00
N MET A 124 23.70 -12.31 16.93
CA MET A 124 23.09 -11.00 17.19
C MET A 124 24.04 -9.92 16.67
N THR A 125 23.50 -8.97 15.90
CA THR A 125 24.29 -7.82 15.43
C THR A 125 24.74 -6.98 16.61
N GLY A 126 25.86 -6.27 16.45
CA GLY A 126 26.37 -5.37 17.49
C GLY A 126 25.35 -4.32 17.91
N THR A 127 24.61 -3.75 16.95
CA THR A 127 23.53 -2.79 17.22
C THR A 127 22.39 -3.40 18.02
N TYR A 128 21.96 -4.64 17.73
CA TYR A 128 20.87 -5.28 18.49
C TYR A 128 21.32 -5.80 19.86
N TRP A 129 22.54 -6.32 19.97
CA TRP A 129 23.14 -6.61 21.26
C TRP A 129 23.20 -5.36 22.14
N HIS A 130 23.66 -4.23 21.58
CA HIS A 130 23.70 -2.94 22.27
C HIS A 130 22.30 -2.52 22.76
N PHE A 131 21.27 -2.72 21.92
CA PHE A 131 19.87 -2.46 22.29
C PHE A 131 19.42 -3.25 23.52
N LEU A 132 19.73 -4.54 23.60
CA LEU A 132 19.36 -5.38 24.74
C LEU A 132 20.20 -5.09 25.99
N GLN A 133 21.49 -4.82 25.79
CA GLN A 133 22.46 -4.73 26.87
C GLN A 133 22.48 -3.35 27.55
N TRP A 134 22.43 -2.27 26.76
CA TRP A 134 22.72 -0.91 27.23
C TRP A 134 21.63 0.12 26.98
N PHE A 135 20.69 -0.14 26.06
CA PHE A 135 19.63 0.82 25.74
C PHE A 135 18.42 0.72 26.69
N ARG A 136 18.03 1.84 27.32
CA ARG A 136 16.87 1.89 28.21
C ARG A 136 16.19 3.25 28.28
N GLU A 137 15.01 3.36 27.68
CA GLU A 137 14.19 4.57 27.70
C GLU A 137 13.31 4.69 28.97
N GLY A 138 12.91 3.56 29.57
CA GLY A 138 11.99 3.47 30.71
C GLY A 138 12.62 2.85 31.97
N SER A 139 11.81 2.16 32.78
CA SER A 139 12.31 1.45 33.97
C SER A 139 12.96 0.11 33.63
N LYS A 140 12.49 -0.55 32.57
CA LYS A 140 12.94 -1.89 32.12
C LYS A 140 13.81 -1.81 30.87
N TYR A 141 14.75 -2.75 30.74
CA TYR A 141 15.46 -3.01 29.50
C TYR A 141 14.56 -3.75 28.50
N PRO A 142 14.84 -3.65 27.19
CA PRO A 142 14.14 -4.44 26.19
C PRO A 142 14.29 -5.94 26.44
N SER A 143 13.25 -6.70 26.10
CA SER A 143 13.31 -8.16 26.10
C SER A 143 13.79 -8.66 24.74
N LEU A 144 14.50 -9.78 24.72
CA LEU A 144 14.96 -10.40 23.48
C LEU A 144 13.75 -10.81 22.62
N ARG A 145 13.79 -10.41 21.35
CA ARG A 145 12.87 -10.81 20.29
C ARG A 145 13.68 -11.13 19.05
N ILE A 146 13.73 -12.39 18.66
CA ILE A 146 14.56 -12.83 17.53
C ILE A 146 14.14 -12.16 16.23
N ILE A 147 12.84 -11.92 16.04
CA ILE A 147 12.33 -11.17 14.89
C ILE A 147 12.84 -9.72 14.81
N GLN A 148 13.14 -9.09 15.94
CA GLN A 148 13.78 -7.76 15.95
C GLN A 148 15.25 -7.86 15.57
N ASN A 149 15.97 -8.88 16.05
CA ASN A 149 17.35 -9.14 15.63
C ASN A 149 17.44 -9.32 14.11
N GLU A 150 16.46 -9.98 13.51
CA GLU A 150 16.41 -10.21 12.06
C GLU A 150 16.16 -8.94 11.26
N LEU A 151 15.29 -8.05 11.73
CA LEU A 151 15.21 -6.70 11.17
C LEU A 151 16.56 -5.98 11.26
N MET A 152 17.28 -6.14 12.39
CA MET A 152 18.60 -5.52 12.57
C MET A 152 19.69 -6.17 11.71
N LEU A 153 19.59 -7.46 11.37
CA LEU A 153 20.45 -8.12 10.37
C LEU A 153 20.22 -7.53 8.97
N PHE A 154 18.95 -7.34 8.60
CA PHE A 154 18.59 -6.67 7.34
C PHE A 154 19.08 -5.23 7.30
N TRP A 155 18.96 -4.50 8.41
CA TRP A 155 19.51 -3.16 8.54
C TRP A 155 21.03 -3.12 8.40
N GLU A 156 21.75 -4.06 9.04
CA GLU A 156 23.21 -4.16 8.90
C GLU A 156 23.60 -4.42 7.43
N ALA A 157 22.85 -5.26 6.72
CA ALA A 157 23.05 -5.45 5.28
C ALA A 157 22.81 -4.17 4.48
N CYS A 158 21.80 -3.37 4.82
CA CYS A 158 21.58 -2.07 4.18
C CYS A 158 22.73 -1.08 4.44
N LYS A 159 23.32 -1.11 5.64
CA LYS A 159 24.51 -0.31 5.96
C LYS A 159 25.72 -0.77 5.15
N ALA A 160 25.93 -2.08 5.04
CA ALA A 160 27.04 -2.71 4.32
C ALA A 160 26.99 -2.50 2.81
N ASP A 161 25.80 -2.57 2.20
CA ASP A 161 25.66 -2.44 0.75
C ASP A 161 25.76 -0.97 0.31
N GLU A 162 26.85 -0.64 -0.38
CA GLU A 162 27.12 0.71 -0.90
C GLU A 162 26.06 1.25 -1.87
N ARG A 163 25.23 0.36 -2.45
CA ARG A 163 24.15 0.72 -3.38
C ARG A 163 22.86 1.12 -2.66
N SER A 164 22.75 0.82 -1.36
CA SER A 164 21.56 1.03 -0.56
C SER A 164 21.59 2.38 0.16
N TYR A 165 20.48 3.10 0.17
CA TYR A 165 20.25 4.26 1.04
C TYR A 165 19.69 3.86 2.40
N GLY A 166 19.46 2.58 2.66
CA GLY A 166 18.82 2.10 3.88
C GLY A 166 17.60 1.22 3.61
N MET A 167 16.71 1.15 4.60
CA MET A 167 15.54 0.27 4.54
C MET A 167 14.23 1.05 4.60
N GLN A 168 13.21 0.53 3.92
CA GLN A 168 11.82 0.88 4.15
C GLN A 168 11.09 -0.31 4.77
N TYR A 169 10.76 -0.17 6.05
CA TYR A 169 10.05 -1.18 6.82
C TYR A 169 8.58 -0.79 6.99
N VAL A 170 7.69 -1.60 6.40
CA VAL A 170 6.25 -1.59 6.71
C VAL A 170 6.08 -2.33 8.03
N LYS A 171 5.97 -1.57 9.13
CA LYS A 171 5.98 -2.12 10.50
C LYS A 171 4.57 -2.47 10.97
N ASN A 172 4.49 -3.52 11.79
CA ASN A 172 3.31 -3.79 12.60
C ASN A 172 3.21 -2.82 13.78
N ARG A 173 1.99 -2.67 14.33
CA ARG A 173 1.80 -1.98 15.60
C ARG A 173 2.59 -2.69 16.71
N ARG A 174 3.15 -1.91 17.63
CA ARG A 174 3.88 -2.37 18.83
C ARG A 174 5.16 -3.20 18.59
N PHE A 175 5.71 -3.22 17.37
CA PHE A 175 7.00 -3.90 17.10
C PHE A 175 8.21 -3.32 17.86
N GLY A 176 8.13 -2.08 18.33
CA GLY A 176 9.26 -1.38 18.97
C GLY A 176 10.23 -0.70 17.97
N ALA A 177 9.83 -0.53 16.70
CA ALA A 177 10.68 0.04 15.65
C ALA A 177 11.30 1.41 16.01
N SER A 178 10.54 2.31 16.65
CA SER A 178 11.09 3.63 17.04
C SER A 178 12.13 3.51 18.16
N ALA A 179 12.06 2.48 19.02
CA ALA A 179 13.09 2.23 20.04
C ALA A 179 14.37 1.65 19.41
N LEU A 180 14.24 0.76 18.42
CA LEU A 180 15.37 0.27 17.62
C LEU A 180 16.03 1.41 16.84
N GLY A 181 15.24 2.29 16.22
CA GLY A 181 15.73 3.49 15.55
C GLY A 181 16.48 4.42 16.50
N ASN A 182 15.94 4.71 17.69
CA ASN A 182 16.65 5.48 18.71
C ASN A 182 17.97 4.85 19.13
N ASN A 183 18.01 3.52 19.24
CA ASN A 183 19.23 2.80 19.55
C ASN A 183 20.25 2.92 18.42
N GLU A 184 19.87 2.75 17.15
CA GLU A 184 20.78 2.97 16.01
C GLU A 184 21.34 4.40 16.01
N MET A 185 20.49 5.41 16.23
CA MET A 185 20.93 6.82 16.26
C MET A 185 21.94 7.06 17.38
N LEU A 186 21.66 6.54 18.58
CA LEU A 186 22.52 6.75 19.74
C LEU A 186 23.81 5.90 19.68
N GLU A 187 23.73 4.69 19.14
CA GLU A 187 24.86 3.81 18.89
C GLU A 187 25.76 4.46 17.83
N SER A 188 25.26 4.71 16.62
CA SER A 188 26.04 5.33 15.55
C SER A 188 26.62 6.68 15.95
N GLY A 189 25.82 7.53 16.60
CA GLY A 189 26.27 8.87 17.01
C GLY A 189 27.38 8.85 18.05
N SER A 190 27.50 7.78 18.86
CA SER A 190 28.53 7.70 19.91
C SER A 190 29.86 7.08 19.46
N ILE A 191 30.00 6.67 18.19
CA ILE A 191 31.24 6.07 17.66
C ILE A 191 31.76 6.68 16.36
N HIS A 192 30.94 7.40 15.59
CA HIS A 192 31.40 8.01 14.33
C HIS A 192 31.72 9.47 14.52
N GLU A 193 32.87 9.93 14.02
CA GLU A 193 33.32 11.32 14.15
C GLU A 193 32.77 12.23 13.04
N ASN A 194 32.50 13.49 13.40
CA ASN A 194 32.08 14.56 12.48
C ASN A 194 30.80 14.21 11.69
N LYS A 195 29.81 13.58 12.33
CA LYS A 195 28.57 13.13 11.68
C LYS A 195 27.34 13.89 12.16
N ILE A 196 26.37 14.05 11.24
CA ILE A 196 25.05 14.61 11.56
C ILE A 196 24.02 13.49 11.43
N LEU A 197 23.18 13.37 12.46
CA LEU A 197 22.12 12.36 12.54
C LEU A 197 20.77 13.06 12.74
N GLY A 198 19.83 12.85 11.82
CA GLY A 198 18.54 13.54 11.79
C GLY A 198 17.34 12.64 12.09
N MET A 199 16.36 13.15 12.84
CA MET A 199 15.15 12.43 13.20
C MET A 199 13.90 13.21 12.80
N ILE A 200 12.93 12.52 12.18
CA ILE A 200 11.65 13.12 11.82
C ILE A 200 10.52 12.09 12.00
N SER A 201 9.33 12.60 12.28
CA SER A 201 8.13 11.79 12.45
C SER A 201 6.95 12.43 11.74
N LYS A 202 5.74 11.88 11.90
CA LYS A 202 4.50 12.42 11.29
C LYS A 202 4.21 13.88 11.66
N LYS A 203 4.70 14.35 12.81
CA LYS A 203 4.62 15.74 13.29
C LYS A 203 5.90 16.05 14.07
N GLY A 204 6.32 17.32 14.09
CA GLY A 204 7.50 17.76 14.86
C GLY A 204 7.42 17.41 16.35
N ASN A 205 6.26 17.59 16.97
CA ASN A 205 6.05 17.19 18.37
C ASN A 205 6.22 15.68 18.61
N ASP A 206 5.92 14.83 17.63
CA ASP A 206 6.14 13.39 17.75
C ASP A 206 7.62 13.04 17.57
N ALA A 207 8.32 13.71 16.64
CA ALA A 207 9.78 13.59 16.51
C ALA A 207 10.50 14.00 17.81
N LYS A 208 10.09 15.12 18.42
CA LYS A 208 10.57 15.59 19.73
C LYS A 208 10.36 14.56 20.85
N LYS A 209 9.21 13.85 20.88
CA LYS A 209 8.96 12.80 21.87
C LYS A 209 9.94 11.63 21.72
N ILE A 210 10.25 11.26 20.47
CA ILE A 210 11.20 10.18 20.17
C ILE A 210 12.61 10.61 20.58
N PHE A 211 13.02 11.84 20.24
CA PHE A 211 14.29 12.42 20.68
C PHE A 211 14.42 12.48 22.22
N ASN A 212 13.38 12.91 22.94
CA ASN A 212 13.38 12.92 24.40
C ASN A 212 13.54 11.50 25.01
N ARG A 213 13.10 10.44 24.31
CA ARG A 213 13.35 9.06 24.73
C ARG A 213 14.81 8.67 24.50
N LEU A 214 15.40 9.07 23.38
CA LEU A 214 16.84 8.90 23.09
C LEU A 214 17.70 9.58 24.17
N VAL A 215 17.43 10.84 24.51
CA VAL A 215 18.16 11.56 25.57
C VAL A 215 18.05 10.85 26.92
N ARG A 216 16.88 10.27 27.25
CA ARG A 216 16.72 9.46 28.48
C ARG A 216 17.54 8.18 28.46
N ALA A 217 17.65 7.53 27.31
CA ALA A 217 18.50 6.35 27.14
C ALA A 217 19.98 6.72 27.28
N PHE A 218 20.42 7.79 26.62
CA PHE A 218 21.79 8.32 26.71
C PHE A 218 22.23 8.61 28.15
N LYS A 219 21.38 9.25 28.95
CA LYS A 219 21.70 9.55 30.37
C LYS A 219 22.07 8.30 31.17
N ARG A 220 21.58 7.14 30.77
CA ARG A 220 21.74 5.83 31.42
C ARG A 220 22.79 4.93 30.79
N TYR A 221 23.52 5.42 29.79
CA TYR A 221 24.64 4.69 29.20
C TYR A 221 25.67 4.31 30.25
N PRO A 222 26.33 3.15 30.07
CA PRO A 222 27.42 2.78 30.95
C PRO A 222 28.58 3.77 30.77
N PRO A 223 29.39 4.02 31.81
CA PRO A 223 30.38 5.09 31.76
C PRO A 223 31.39 4.96 30.62
N PHE A 224 31.77 3.74 30.23
CA PHE A 224 32.72 3.47 29.15
C PHE A 224 32.14 3.59 27.72
N PHE A 225 30.82 3.77 27.57
CA PHE A 225 30.19 4.07 26.26
C PHE A 225 29.56 5.45 26.19
N LYS A 226 29.63 6.24 27.27
CA LYS A 226 28.95 7.54 27.36
C LYS A 226 29.91 8.64 26.90
N PRO A 227 29.73 9.21 25.69
CA PRO A 227 30.59 10.30 25.23
C PRO A 227 30.37 11.55 26.07
N GLU A 228 31.34 12.46 26.01
CA GLU A 228 31.16 13.80 26.58
C GLU A 228 30.20 14.63 25.70
N THR A 229 29.51 15.57 26.32
CA THR A 229 28.55 16.46 25.67
C THR A 229 28.95 17.91 25.89
N ASP A 230 28.41 18.82 25.08
CA ASP A 230 28.59 20.29 25.14
C ASP A 230 28.17 21.01 26.46
N GLY A 231 27.91 20.26 27.53
CA GLY A 231 27.43 20.76 28.82
C GLY A 231 25.91 20.76 28.97
N THR A 232 25.15 20.47 27.91
CA THR A 232 23.69 20.47 27.97
C THR A 232 23.15 19.17 28.56
N ASN A 233 22.82 19.20 29.85
CA ASN A 233 22.29 18.01 30.54
C ASN A 233 20.89 17.57 30.08
N THR A 234 20.11 18.41 29.41
CA THR A 234 18.77 18.06 28.89
C THR A 234 18.49 18.80 27.57
N PRO A 235 19.11 18.36 26.47
CA PRO A 235 18.93 19.03 25.19
C PRO A 235 17.48 18.98 24.74
N LYS A 236 17.01 20.08 24.13
CA LYS A 236 15.62 20.21 23.65
C LYS A 236 15.46 19.88 22.17
N THR A 237 16.52 20.08 21.38
CA THR A 237 16.51 20.03 19.91
C THR A 237 17.62 19.15 19.37
N GLU A 238 18.81 19.27 19.93
CA GLU A 238 20.02 18.61 19.44
C GLU A 238 20.87 18.13 20.61
N LEU A 239 21.39 16.92 20.51
CA LEU A 239 22.36 16.32 21.41
C LEU A 239 23.71 16.28 20.68
N VAL A 240 24.68 17.04 21.17
CA VAL A 240 26.03 17.10 20.59
C VAL A 240 27.00 16.30 21.45
N PHE A 241 27.75 15.41 20.81
CA PHE A 241 28.86 14.70 21.42
C PHE A 241 30.19 15.34 21.03
N THR A 242 30.98 15.73 22.01
CA THR A 242 32.23 16.50 21.82
C THR A 242 33.45 15.60 21.85
N GLU A 243 33.54 14.64 22.76
CA GLU A 243 34.68 13.72 22.84
C GLU A 243 34.22 12.27 22.94
N GLN A 244 34.92 11.38 22.23
CA GLN A 244 34.74 9.94 22.38
C GLN A 244 35.20 9.49 23.78
N THR A 245 34.52 8.48 24.32
CA THR A 245 34.92 7.79 25.54
C THR A 245 36.19 6.95 25.27
N LYS A 246 37.39 7.56 25.30
CA LYS A 246 38.67 6.87 25.02
C LYS A 246 39.26 6.21 26.28
N LYS A 247 39.83 5.00 26.11
CA LYS A 247 40.74 4.34 27.07
C LYS A 247 42.05 5.12 27.10
N ARG A 248 42.20 6.09 28.01
CA ARG A 248 43.43 6.89 28.14
C ARG A 248 44.60 5.98 28.53
N LYS A 249 45.67 5.94 27.74
CA LYS A 249 46.97 5.41 28.23
C LYS A 249 47.57 6.46 29.16
N GLN A 250 48.11 6.02 30.29
CA GLN A 250 48.76 6.92 31.25
C GLN A 250 49.96 7.61 30.57
N GLY A 251 49.86 8.93 30.31
CA GLY A 251 50.93 9.73 29.70
C GLY A 251 50.69 10.22 28.25
N GLU A 252 49.56 9.93 27.61
CA GLU A 252 49.22 10.53 26.31
C GLU A 252 48.78 12.00 26.47
N ILE A 253 49.45 12.90 25.75
CA ILE A 253 49.06 14.31 25.59
C ILE A 253 47.91 14.33 24.57
N VAL A 254 46.79 14.95 24.94
CA VAL A 254 45.68 15.19 24.02
C VAL A 254 46.15 16.20 22.98
N GLU A 255 46.18 15.82 21.70
CA GLU A 255 46.18 16.81 20.62
C GLU A 255 44.86 17.59 20.72
N GLU A 256 44.94 18.89 21.01
CA GLU A 256 43.82 19.82 20.89
C GLU A 256 43.22 19.69 19.48
N GLY A 257 42.02 19.09 19.37
CA GLY A 257 41.27 19.01 18.10
C GLY A 257 40.73 17.65 17.67
N GLN A 258 40.92 16.56 18.42
CA GLN A 258 40.32 15.24 18.09
C GLN A 258 39.01 14.98 18.86
N GLY A 259 37.96 15.74 18.53
CA GLY A 259 36.60 15.57 19.06
C GLY A 259 35.76 14.56 18.26
N LEU A 260 34.71 14.00 18.88
CA LEU A 260 33.69 13.21 18.21
C LEU A 260 32.81 14.10 17.30
N ASP A 261 32.59 15.35 17.68
CA ASP A 261 31.88 16.41 16.94
C ASP A 261 30.67 15.91 16.12
N THR A 262 29.83 15.12 16.80
CA THR A 262 28.70 14.43 16.18
C THR A 262 27.42 14.82 16.86
N SER A 263 26.41 15.14 16.07
CA SER A 263 25.13 15.61 16.60
C SER A 263 23.96 14.73 16.18
N ILE A 264 23.01 14.60 17.10
CA ILE A 264 21.73 13.95 16.87
C ILE A 264 20.65 15.01 17.09
N SER A 265 19.84 15.30 16.08
CA SER A 265 18.80 16.32 16.14
C SER A 265 17.44 15.79 15.68
N TRP A 266 16.37 16.50 16.06
CA TRP A 266 15.03 16.26 15.51
C TRP A 266 14.53 17.47 14.76
N HIS A 267 13.77 17.22 13.70
CA HIS A 267 13.23 18.27 12.82
C HIS A 267 11.69 18.26 12.81
N ASN A 268 11.11 19.42 12.50
CA ASN A 268 9.70 19.51 12.15
C ASN A 268 9.43 18.77 10.83
N THR A 269 8.20 18.30 10.66
CA THR A 269 7.73 17.66 9.43
C THR A 269 7.45 18.72 8.37
N GLU A 270 8.49 19.11 7.64
CA GLU A 270 8.49 20.15 6.61
C GLU A 270 9.33 19.68 5.42
N MET A 271 9.04 20.14 4.20
CA MET A 271 9.70 19.64 2.99
C MET A 271 11.21 19.87 2.97
N ASN A 272 11.69 20.99 3.53
CA ASN A 272 13.11 21.36 3.60
C ASN A 272 13.83 20.80 4.85
N ALA A 273 13.17 19.96 5.65
CA ALA A 273 13.80 19.36 6.82
C ALA A 273 14.94 18.41 6.38
N MET A 274 16.14 18.61 6.93
CA MET A 274 17.39 17.93 6.56
C MET A 274 17.92 18.25 5.16
N ASP A 275 17.41 19.29 4.50
CA ASP A 275 17.98 19.77 3.24
C ASP A 275 19.29 20.54 3.48
N GLY A 276 20.27 20.36 2.59
CA GLY A 276 21.56 21.06 2.62
C GLY A 276 22.62 20.52 3.58
N GLU A 277 22.33 19.49 4.37
CA GLU A 277 23.28 18.85 5.30
C GLU A 277 23.75 17.47 4.80
N GLU A 278 24.98 17.07 5.12
CA GLU A 278 25.47 15.70 4.88
C GLU A 278 25.00 14.78 6.03
N ILE A 279 23.78 14.26 5.90
CA ILE A 279 23.18 13.40 6.94
C ILE A 279 23.78 12.00 6.87
N PHE A 280 24.42 11.56 7.94
CA PHE A 280 25.02 10.22 8.05
C PHE A 280 23.98 9.14 8.39
N ARG A 281 23.06 9.44 9.30
CA ARG A 281 21.94 8.55 9.66
C ARG A 281 20.66 9.34 9.79
N SER A 282 19.57 8.79 9.28
CA SER A 282 18.25 9.34 9.54
C SER A 282 17.25 8.30 10.03
N LEU A 283 16.35 8.72 10.91
CA LEU A 283 15.17 7.96 11.31
C LEU A 283 13.92 8.68 10.79
N LEU A 284 13.26 8.10 9.79
CA LEU A 284 11.98 8.59 9.26
C LEU A 284 10.85 7.73 9.82
N ASP A 285 10.38 8.07 11.02
CA ASP A 285 9.33 7.34 11.73
C ASP A 285 7.93 7.76 11.29
N GLU A 286 6.98 6.83 11.21
CA GLU A 286 5.60 7.08 10.79
C GLU A 286 5.47 7.78 9.42
N SER A 287 6.40 7.51 8.50
CA SER A 287 6.50 8.08 7.14
C SER A 287 5.26 7.87 6.27
N GLY A 288 4.52 6.78 6.46
CA GLY A 288 3.22 6.51 5.83
C GLY A 288 2.06 7.31 6.42
N LYS A 289 2.33 8.24 7.33
CA LYS A 289 1.35 9.13 7.98
C LYS A 289 1.73 10.60 7.86
N TYR A 290 2.67 10.92 6.97
CA TYR A 290 3.08 12.30 6.76
C TYR A 290 1.91 13.09 6.16
N PRO A 291 1.79 14.37 6.52
CA PRO A 291 0.66 15.19 6.10
C PRO A 291 0.73 15.46 4.59
N LYS A 292 -0.39 15.84 3.97
CA LYS A 292 -0.48 16.02 2.52
C LYS A 292 0.46 17.11 1.99
N GLU A 293 0.80 18.06 2.85
CA GLU A 293 1.72 19.16 2.58
C GLU A 293 3.19 18.71 2.52
N VAL A 294 3.49 17.52 3.06
CA VAL A 294 4.83 16.90 3.06
C VAL A 294 4.69 15.46 2.55
N PRO A 295 4.34 15.27 1.27
CA PRO A 295 4.14 13.94 0.72
C PRO A 295 5.46 13.15 0.76
N PHE A 296 5.41 11.95 1.36
CA PHE A 296 6.63 11.20 1.67
C PHE A 296 7.48 10.86 0.44
N ASP A 297 6.86 10.61 -0.72
CA ASP A 297 7.60 10.26 -1.93
C ASP A 297 8.41 11.43 -2.50
N GLU A 298 7.94 12.67 -2.34
CA GLU A 298 8.68 13.88 -2.70
C GLU A 298 9.72 14.20 -1.62
N TYR A 299 9.33 14.14 -0.35
CA TYR A 299 10.23 14.39 0.77
C TYR A 299 11.43 13.43 0.78
N TRP A 300 11.20 12.15 0.47
CA TRP A 300 12.28 11.17 0.37
C TRP A 300 13.34 11.56 -0.67
N GLN A 301 12.98 12.21 -1.78
CA GLN A 301 13.99 12.64 -2.77
C GLN A 301 14.95 13.69 -2.20
N ILE A 302 14.46 14.54 -1.29
CA ILE A 302 15.27 15.55 -0.61
C ILE A 302 16.21 14.86 0.37
N VAL A 303 15.68 14.01 1.26
CA VAL A 303 16.49 13.25 2.24
C VAL A 303 17.51 12.34 1.55
N LYS A 304 17.13 11.70 0.44
CA LYS A 304 18.04 10.88 -0.38
C LYS A 304 19.23 11.70 -0.89
N THR A 305 19.01 12.97 -1.23
CA THR A 305 20.07 13.88 -1.67
C THR A 305 21.02 14.20 -0.52
N ALA A 306 20.49 14.46 0.69
CA ALA A 306 21.28 14.68 1.90
C ALA A 306 22.16 13.49 2.31
N HIS A 307 21.82 12.26 1.87
CA HIS A 307 22.59 11.05 2.11
C HIS A 307 23.67 10.76 1.04
N ARG A 308 23.89 11.66 0.08
CA ARG A 308 24.77 11.42 -1.08
C ARG A 308 25.84 12.50 -1.22
N LEU A 309 27.07 12.08 -1.48
CA LEU A 309 28.16 12.93 -1.95
C LEU A 309 28.60 12.49 -3.35
N GLY A 310 28.27 13.27 -4.37
CA GLY A 310 28.58 12.93 -5.75
C GLY A 310 27.92 11.60 -6.16
N SER A 311 28.70 10.57 -6.49
CA SER A 311 28.20 9.22 -6.76
C SER A 311 27.94 8.39 -5.50
N ASN A 312 28.59 8.74 -4.40
CA ASN A 312 28.72 7.87 -3.24
C ASN A 312 27.58 8.07 -2.26
N ILE A 313 27.03 6.96 -1.76
CA ILE A 313 26.05 6.98 -0.68
C ILE A 313 26.82 6.99 0.64
N VAL A 314 26.77 8.12 1.34
CA VAL A 314 27.51 8.34 2.59
C VAL A 314 26.61 8.27 3.82
N GLY A 315 25.29 8.37 3.60
CA GLY A 315 24.27 8.29 4.64
C GLY A 315 23.29 7.13 4.46
N LYS A 316 22.66 6.72 5.55
CA LYS A 316 21.67 5.63 5.55
C LYS A 316 20.41 6.03 6.34
N SER A 317 19.25 5.60 5.87
CA SER A 317 17.96 5.92 6.49
C SER A 317 17.22 4.68 6.97
N MET A 318 16.78 4.71 8.22
CA MET A 318 15.74 3.82 8.74
C MET A 318 14.38 4.44 8.50
N VAL A 319 13.70 4.04 7.43
CA VAL A 319 12.33 4.46 7.13
C VAL A 319 11.36 3.43 7.69
N VAL A 320 10.56 3.81 8.69
CA VAL A 320 9.69 2.85 9.40
C VAL A 320 8.28 3.41 9.58
N SER A 321 7.25 2.69 9.13
CA SER A 321 5.86 3.16 9.27
C SER A 321 4.81 2.06 9.26
N THR A 322 3.74 2.28 10.05
CA THR A 322 2.44 1.69 9.72
C THR A 322 1.81 2.56 8.63
N VAL A 323 0.93 2.01 7.80
CA VAL A 323 0.35 2.76 6.68
C VAL A 323 -1.02 3.29 7.10
N ASN A 324 -1.26 4.59 6.87
CA ASN A 324 -2.61 5.17 6.94
C ASN A 324 -3.37 4.90 5.64
N ALA A 325 -4.62 5.38 5.52
CA ALA A 325 -5.29 5.48 4.23
C ALA A 325 -4.38 6.12 3.15
N MET A 326 -4.57 5.71 1.90
CA MET A 326 -3.84 6.22 0.74
C MET A 326 -3.94 7.74 0.64
N LYS A 327 -5.14 8.28 0.90
CA LYS A 327 -5.42 9.73 0.91
C LYS A 327 -4.75 10.47 2.09
N LYS A 328 -4.26 9.77 3.12
CA LYS A 328 -3.66 10.34 4.35
C LYS A 328 -2.17 9.99 4.49
N GLY A 329 -1.44 10.04 3.38
CA GLY A 329 0.02 9.80 3.31
C GLY A 329 0.40 8.38 2.87
N GLY A 330 -0.55 7.42 2.88
CA GLY A 330 -0.30 6.04 2.48
C GLY A 330 0.17 5.89 1.03
N ALA A 331 -0.37 6.70 0.10
CA ALA A 331 -0.04 6.60 -1.32
C ALA A 331 1.44 6.91 -1.63
N GLY A 332 1.98 7.99 -1.05
CA GLY A 332 3.39 8.35 -1.20
C GLY A 332 4.31 7.26 -0.62
N PHE A 333 3.94 6.70 0.53
CA PHE A 333 4.69 5.61 1.15
C PHE A 333 4.64 4.31 0.33
N LYS A 334 3.48 3.94 -0.23
CA LYS A 334 3.31 2.80 -1.13
C LYS A 334 4.13 2.95 -2.42
N LYS A 335 4.16 4.15 -2.99
CA LYS A 335 4.99 4.44 -4.17
C LYS A 335 6.47 4.21 -3.90
N ILE A 336 7.00 4.70 -2.78
CA ILE A 336 8.40 4.42 -2.39
C ILE A 336 8.60 2.93 -2.11
N TRP A 337 7.60 2.23 -1.55
CA TRP A 337 7.67 0.78 -1.32
C TRP A 337 7.83 -0.03 -2.60
N GLU A 338 7.05 0.29 -3.63
CA GLU A 338 7.14 -0.33 -4.96
C GLU A 338 8.49 0.00 -5.62
N ASP A 339 8.93 1.25 -5.52
CA ASP A 339 10.22 1.72 -6.04
C ASP A 339 11.45 1.15 -5.29
N SER A 340 11.24 0.52 -4.13
CA SER A 340 12.26 -0.11 -3.27
C SER A 340 12.44 -1.61 -3.53
N ASN A 341 11.82 -2.15 -4.58
CA ASN A 341 11.97 -3.56 -4.95
C ASN A 341 13.36 -3.82 -5.57
N VAL A 342 14.18 -4.67 -4.93
CA VAL A 342 15.54 -5.01 -5.37
C VAL A 342 15.61 -5.77 -6.70
N LEU A 343 14.50 -6.33 -7.16
CA LEU A 343 14.39 -6.93 -8.50
C LEU A 343 14.36 -5.87 -9.61
N ASN A 344 13.98 -4.63 -9.26
CA ASN A 344 13.84 -3.51 -10.19
C ASN A 344 14.95 -2.48 -9.97
N ARG A 345 16.16 -2.80 -10.42
CA ARG A 345 17.33 -1.92 -10.31
C ARG A 345 17.59 -1.15 -11.60
N ASN A 346 18.11 0.07 -11.45
CA ASN A 346 18.66 0.83 -12.56
C ASN A 346 20.04 0.25 -12.98
N LYS A 347 20.63 0.81 -14.05
CA LYS A 347 21.94 0.39 -14.55
C LYS A 347 23.10 0.62 -13.57
N ASN A 348 22.90 1.43 -12.53
CA ASN A 348 23.86 1.65 -11.45
C ASN A 348 23.66 0.66 -10.29
N GLY A 349 22.81 -0.36 -10.46
CA GLY A 349 22.54 -1.36 -9.44
C GLY A 349 21.72 -0.85 -8.25
N GLN A 350 21.05 0.30 -8.34
CA GLN A 350 20.23 0.86 -7.27
C GLN A 350 18.74 0.65 -7.57
N THR A 351 17.93 0.42 -6.52
CA THR A 351 16.46 0.51 -6.66
C THR A 351 16.06 1.93 -7.05
N LYS A 352 14.86 2.11 -7.60
CA LYS A 352 14.40 3.43 -8.02
C LYS A 352 14.33 4.42 -6.85
N SER A 353 13.86 3.97 -5.69
CA SER A 353 13.89 4.76 -4.46
C SER A 353 15.30 4.88 -3.89
N GLY A 354 16.17 3.88 -4.10
CA GLY A 354 17.44 3.70 -3.41
C GLY A 354 17.34 2.93 -2.09
N LEU A 355 16.13 2.75 -1.56
CA LEU A 355 15.86 1.97 -0.34
C LEU A 355 15.61 0.50 -0.69
N TYR A 356 15.78 -0.36 0.31
CA TYR A 356 15.40 -1.77 0.26
C TYR A 356 14.14 -2.01 1.10
N ARG A 357 13.12 -2.65 0.51
CA ARG A 357 11.85 -2.91 1.18
C ARG A 357 11.91 -4.16 2.06
N ILE A 358 11.27 -4.10 3.23
CA ILE A 358 11.05 -5.26 4.11
C ILE A 358 9.69 -5.17 4.79
N PHE A 359 8.99 -6.30 4.87
CA PHE A 359 7.73 -6.44 5.60
C PHE A 359 7.82 -7.67 6.49
N ILE A 360 7.23 -7.59 7.67
CA ILE A 360 7.19 -8.69 8.63
C ILE A 360 5.72 -8.88 8.97
N ALA A 361 5.18 -10.08 8.73
CA ALA A 361 3.76 -10.35 9.01
C ALA A 361 3.45 -10.27 10.52
N ALA A 362 2.22 -9.90 10.85
CA ALA A 362 1.76 -9.68 12.23
C ALA A 362 1.97 -10.92 13.13
N LYS A 363 1.82 -12.13 12.60
CA LYS A 363 2.00 -13.39 13.32
C LYS A 363 3.39 -13.59 13.94
N TYR A 364 4.43 -12.97 13.38
CA TYR A 364 5.77 -13.04 13.96
C TYR A 364 5.99 -12.06 15.13
N CYS A 365 5.08 -11.10 15.30
CA CYS A 365 5.28 -9.94 16.17
C CYS A 365 4.24 -9.86 17.30
N LEU A 366 3.35 -10.84 17.39
CA LEU A 366 2.20 -10.79 18.28
C LEU A 366 2.63 -10.97 19.74
N GLU A 367 2.40 -9.95 20.56
CA GLU A 367 2.71 -10.01 22.00
C GLU A 367 1.94 -11.13 22.69
N GLY A 368 2.62 -11.84 23.60
CA GLY A 368 2.10 -13.06 24.23
C GLY A 368 2.35 -14.35 23.43
N PHE A 369 2.88 -14.25 22.22
CA PHE A 369 3.32 -15.38 21.39
C PHE A 369 4.83 -15.38 21.17
N PHE A 370 5.59 -15.03 22.20
CA PHE A 370 7.04 -15.24 22.24
C PHE A 370 7.37 -16.28 23.30
N ASP A 371 8.24 -17.23 22.99
CA ASP A 371 8.75 -18.17 23.99
C ASP A 371 9.74 -17.47 24.96
N GLU A 372 10.11 -18.16 26.04
CA GLU A 372 11.05 -17.64 27.04
C GLU A 372 12.48 -17.34 26.50
N TYR A 373 12.76 -17.79 25.27
CA TYR A 373 14.03 -17.60 24.57
C TYR A 373 13.97 -16.46 23.54
N GLY A 374 12.80 -15.85 23.34
CA GLY A 374 12.56 -14.72 22.44
C GLY A 374 12.16 -15.09 21.01
N PHE A 375 11.91 -16.37 20.72
CA PHE A 375 11.39 -16.81 19.41
C PHE A 375 9.87 -16.65 19.34
N SER A 376 9.35 -16.33 18.15
CA SER A 376 7.91 -16.26 17.92
C SER A 376 7.28 -17.65 17.88
N ILE A 377 6.15 -17.82 18.57
CA ILE A 377 5.31 -19.02 18.60
C ILE A 377 4.26 -18.86 17.50
N VAL A 378 4.65 -19.17 16.26
CA VAL A 378 3.81 -18.92 15.07
C VAL A 378 2.83 -20.07 14.82
N GLU A 379 3.34 -21.29 14.82
CA GLU A 379 2.57 -22.52 14.63
C GLU A 379 2.11 -23.09 15.97
N ASP A 380 1.04 -23.90 15.95
CA ASP A 380 0.55 -24.59 17.14
C ASP A 380 1.66 -25.53 17.67
N PRO A 381 2.10 -25.35 18.93
CA PRO A 381 3.14 -26.20 19.49
C PRO A 381 2.59 -27.61 19.75
N ALA A 382 3.39 -28.64 19.47
CA ALA A 382 3.00 -30.03 19.70
C ALA A 382 2.62 -30.32 21.17
N GLU A 383 3.27 -29.63 22.10
CA GLU A 383 2.95 -29.63 23.53
C GLU A 383 2.88 -28.18 24.03
N PRO A 384 2.00 -27.85 24.99
CA PRO A 384 1.88 -26.48 25.49
C PRO A 384 3.21 -25.92 26.01
N ILE A 385 3.66 -24.81 25.44
CA ILE A 385 4.89 -24.12 25.83
C ILE A 385 4.60 -22.89 26.68
N VAL A 386 5.56 -22.48 27.51
CA VAL A 386 5.44 -21.28 28.33
C VAL A 386 5.96 -20.09 27.54
N ASN A 387 5.13 -19.06 27.39
CA ASN A 387 5.55 -17.81 26.76
C ASN A 387 6.39 -16.95 27.73
N ASP A 388 6.96 -15.88 27.22
CA ASP A 388 7.77 -14.93 27.96
C ASP A 388 7.02 -14.17 29.08
N LEU A 389 5.69 -14.24 29.11
CA LEU A 389 4.82 -13.74 30.18
C LEU A 389 4.51 -14.79 31.26
N GLY A 390 5.07 -16.01 31.15
CA GLY A 390 4.82 -17.11 32.09
C GLY A 390 3.49 -17.82 31.89
N LYS A 391 2.79 -17.61 30.78
CA LYS A 391 1.52 -18.28 30.45
C LYS A 391 1.77 -19.48 29.56
N LYS A 392 1.04 -20.58 29.79
CA LYS A 392 1.03 -21.72 28.87
C LYS A 392 0.22 -21.36 27.62
N VAL A 393 0.79 -21.64 26.46
CA VAL A 393 0.21 -21.38 25.14
C VAL A 393 0.15 -22.71 24.38
N SER A 394 -1.04 -23.07 23.91
CA SER A 394 -1.30 -24.31 23.16
C SER A 394 -1.65 -24.07 21.69
N ILE A 395 -1.76 -22.82 21.27
CA ILE A 395 -2.02 -22.41 19.89
C ILE A 395 -0.96 -21.39 19.47
N GLY A 396 -0.61 -21.36 18.19
CA GLY A 396 0.30 -20.40 17.61
C GLY A 396 -0.40 -19.08 17.27
N ALA A 397 0.40 -18.05 17.02
CA ALA A 397 -0.09 -16.74 16.61
C ALA A 397 -0.88 -16.80 15.29
N ASP A 398 -0.51 -17.70 14.37
CA ASP A 398 -1.21 -17.89 13.09
C ASP A 398 -2.66 -18.37 13.32
N THR A 399 -2.83 -19.44 14.11
CA THR A 399 -4.12 -19.98 14.51
C THR A 399 -4.95 -18.96 15.29
N PHE A 400 -4.33 -18.24 16.23
CA PHE A 400 -5.00 -17.20 17.01
C PHE A 400 -5.56 -16.08 16.12
N LEU A 401 -4.74 -15.53 15.22
CA LEU A 401 -5.19 -14.46 14.32
C LEU A 401 -6.26 -14.94 13.34
N LYS A 402 -6.18 -16.19 12.86
CA LYS A 402 -7.23 -16.80 12.02
C LYS A 402 -8.54 -16.96 12.78
N GLN A 403 -8.52 -17.37 14.04
CA GLN A 403 -9.72 -17.47 14.87
C GLN A 403 -10.36 -16.11 15.14
N GLU A 404 -9.55 -15.09 15.44
CA GLU A 404 -10.03 -13.71 15.57
C GLU A 404 -10.66 -13.21 14.26
N ALA A 405 -10.01 -13.45 13.12
CA ALA A 405 -10.57 -13.10 11.80
C ALA A 405 -11.89 -13.84 11.51
N GLU A 406 -11.95 -15.14 11.79
CA GLU A 406 -13.16 -15.97 11.60
C GLU A 406 -14.32 -15.48 12.47
N SER A 407 -14.03 -14.99 13.68
CA SER A 407 -15.05 -14.40 14.56
C SER A 407 -15.67 -13.10 14.00
N LEU A 408 -14.99 -12.47 13.04
CA LEU A 408 -15.41 -11.25 12.36
C LEU A 408 -15.97 -11.50 10.97
N LYS A 409 -16.14 -12.76 10.52
CA LYS A 409 -16.60 -13.07 9.16
C LYS A 409 -17.98 -12.49 8.82
N ASP A 410 -18.84 -12.40 9.83
CA ASP A 410 -20.20 -11.85 9.72
C ASP A 410 -20.21 -10.31 9.82
N ASP A 411 -19.05 -9.68 10.06
CA ASP A 411 -18.85 -8.23 10.11
C ASP A 411 -17.67 -7.82 9.20
N PRO A 412 -17.92 -7.67 7.89
CA PRO A 412 -16.87 -7.49 6.90
C PRO A 412 -16.04 -6.22 7.09
N GLU A 413 -16.62 -5.14 7.62
CA GLU A 413 -15.91 -3.90 7.93
C GLU A 413 -14.90 -4.12 9.06
N LYS A 414 -15.30 -4.80 10.14
CA LYS A 414 -14.38 -5.15 11.23
C LYS A 414 -13.32 -6.14 10.78
N LEU A 415 -13.67 -7.12 9.95
CA LEU A 415 -12.69 -8.06 9.39
C LEU A 415 -11.66 -7.32 8.52
N TYR A 416 -12.11 -6.39 7.70
CA TYR A 416 -11.23 -5.57 6.85
C TYR A 416 -10.28 -4.69 7.67
N GLU A 417 -10.78 -4.01 8.71
CA GLU A 417 -9.95 -3.26 9.66
C GLU A 417 -8.99 -4.19 10.43
N PHE A 418 -9.44 -5.37 10.83
CA PHE A 418 -8.60 -6.36 11.51
C PHE A 418 -7.42 -6.78 10.63
N LYS A 419 -7.65 -7.11 9.35
CA LYS A 419 -6.59 -7.42 8.39
C LYS A 419 -5.62 -6.24 8.21
N ARG A 420 -6.10 -4.99 8.22
CA ARG A 420 -5.22 -3.80 8.18
C ARG A 420 -4.37 -3.64 9.44
N GLN A 421 -4.91 -3.99 10.61
CA GLN A 421 -4.20 -3.89 11.89
C GLN A 421 -3.20 -5.02 12.13
N PHE A 422 -3.52 -6.22 11.64
CA PHE A 422 -2.73 -7.44 11.76
C PHE A 422 -2.41 -8.01 10.36
N PRO A 423 -1.64 -7.28 9.54
CA PRO A 423 -1.42 -7.67 8.15
C PRO A 423 -0.61 -8.97 8.06
N GLU A 424 -1.08 -9.89 7.22
CA GLU A 424 -0.34 -11.09 6.86
C GLU A 424 0.51 -10.87 5.60
N THR A 425 0.05 -10.00 4.71
CA THR A 425 0.73 -9.65 3.46
C THR A 425 0.98 -8.13 3.38
N PRO A 426 1.90 -7.69 2.49
CA PRO A 426 2.01 -6.27 2.18
C PRO A 426 0.69 -5.67 1.69
N ALA A 427 -0.12 -6.42 0.92
CA ALA A 427 -1.41 -5.95 0.42
C ALA A 427 -2.34 -5.58 1.59
N ASP A 428 -2.40 -6.41 2.64
CA ASP A 428 -3.17 -6.10 3.85
C ASP A 428 -2.71 -4.82 4.54
N ALA A 429 -1.39 -4.59 4.60
CA ALA A 429 -0.82 -3.39 5.20
C ALA A 429 -1.13 -2.12 4.39
N PHE A 430 -1.37 -2.24 3.08
CA PHE A 430 -1.71 -1.15 2.17
C PHE A 430 -3.23 -1.06 1.87
N ARG A 431 -4.08 -1.74 2.65
CA ARG A 431 -5.54 -1.53 2.61
C ARG A 431 -5.90 -0.09 3.00
N ASP A 432 -6.94 0.46 2.39
CA ASP A 432 -7.46 1.80 2.71
C ASP A 432 -8.30 1.83 4.00
N GLU A 433 -8.67 3.01 4.49
CA GLU A 433 -9.66 3.17 5.57
C GLU A 433 -11.08 3.26 4.97
N THR A 434 -12.05 2.60 5.60
CA THR A 434 -13.46 2.59 5.15
C THR A 434 -14.04 4.00 5.06
N ASP A 435 -13.72 4.87 6.03
CA ASP A 435 -14.23 6.26 6.11
C ASP A 435 -13.77 7.17 4.95
N ASP A 436 -12.74 6.79 4.20
CA ASP A 436 -12.15 7.60 3.12
C ASP A 436 -12.73 7.29 1.73
N CYS A 437 -13.60 6.28 1.63
CA CYS A 437 -14.32 5.88 0.42
C CYS A 437 -15.79 6.29 0.54
N ALA A 438 -16.36 6.83 -0.53
CA ALA A 438 -17.78 7.19 -0.55
C ALA A 438 -18.71 5.98 -0.76
N PHE A 439 -18.14 4.81 -1.09
CA PHE A 439 -18.86 3.57 -1.35
C PHE A 439 -18.35 2.45 -0.43
N ASN A 440 -19.04 1.31 -0.47
CA ASN A 440 -18.66 0.10 0.25
C ASN A 440 -17.28 -0.41 -0.18
N LEU A 441 -16.28 -0.02 0.62
CA LEU A 441 -14.88 -0.32 0.37
C LEU A 441 -14.59 -1.82 0.46
N VAL A 442 -15.38 -2.58 1.21
CA VAL A 442 -15.22 -4.03 1.34
C VAL A 442 -15.52 -4.69 -0.01
N ASN A 443 -16.69 -4.45 -0.60
CA ASN A 443 -17.06 -5.03 -1.90
C ASN A 443 -16.08 -4.60 -3.01
N ILE A 444 -15.67 -3.32 -3.00
CA ILE A 444 -14.66 -2.79 -3.91
C ILE A 444 -13.34 -3.54 -3.78
N THR A 445 -12.86 -3.72 -2.55
CA THR A 445 -11.56 -4.34 -2.31
C THR A 445 -11.59 -5.83 -2.63
N GLU A 446 -12.65 -6.55 -2.26
CA GLU A 446 -12.83 -7.96 -2.62
C GLU A 446 -12.81 -8.16 -4.14
N GLN A 447 -13.46 -7.27 -4.89
CA GLN A 447 -13.44 -7.35 -6.35
C GLN A 447 -12.05 -7.06 -6.93
N LEU A 448 -11.33 -6.06 -6.40
CA LEU A 448 -9.96 -5.77 -6.84
C LEU A 448 -8.99 -6.90 -6.50
N GLU A 449 -9.13 -7.51 -5.32
CA GLU A 449 -8.37 -8.70 -4.92
C GLU A 449 -8.67 -9.89 -5.82
N HIS A 450 -9.95 -10.15 -6.11
CA HIS A 450 -10.35 -11.18 -7.07
C HIS A 450 -9.76 -10.94 -8.46
N ASN A 451 -9.85 -9.71 -8.97
CA ASN A 451 -9.26 -9.38 -10.26
C ASN A 451 -7.73 -9.58 -10.24
N SER A 452 -7.07 -9.18 -9.15
CA SER A 452 -5.61 -9.33 -8.99
C SER A 452 -5.16 -10.78 -8.91
N GLU A 453 -5.83 -11.61 -8.11
CA GLU A 453 -5.35 -12.94 -7.74
C GLU A 453 -5.95 -14.04 -8.63
N GLU A 454 -7.27 -14.00 -8.85
CA GLU A 454 -8.00 -15.06 -9.57
C GLU A 454 -8.04 -14.82 -11.08
N LEU A 455 -8.07 -13.54 -11.51
CA LEU A 455 -8.02 -13.19 -12.94
C LEU A 455 -6.59 -12.92 -13.44
N ASP A 456 -5.57 -13.06 -12.59
CA ASP A 456 -4.14 -12.84 -12.91
C ASP A 456 -3.89 -11.45 -13.52
N GLU A 457 -4.33 -10.40 -12.81
CA GLU A 457 -4.18 -9.03 -13.28
C GLU A 457 -2.73 -8.56 -13.22
N ASP A 458 -2.23 -8.03 -14.34
CA ASP A 458 -0.93 -7.38 -14.38
C ASP A 458 -0.98 -6.07 -13.58
N PRO A 459 -0.14 -5.90 -12.55
CA PRO A 459 -0.23 -4.77 -11.62
C PRO A 459 0.14 -3.42 -12.24
N ILE A 460 0.73 -3.40 -13.44
CA ILE A 460 1.18 -2.17 -14.12
C ILE A 460 0.12 -1.72 -15.12
N THR A 461 -0.39 -2.65 -15.92
CA THR A 461 -1.31 -2.38 -17.02
C THR A 461 -2.77 -2.52 -16.61
N MET A 462 -3.04 -3.24 -15.51
CA MET A 462 -4.37 -3.62 -15.01
C MET A 462 -5.16 -4.50 -16.00
N LEU A 463 -4.45 -5.18 -16.92
CA LEU A 463 -5.04 -6.13 -17.83
C LEU A 463 -5.07 -7.51 -17.16
N ASN A 464 -6.19 -8.21 -17.26
CA ASN A 464 -6.39 -9.54 -16.67
C ASN A 464 -6.96 -10.53 -17.70
N ASN A 465 -7.06 -11.80 -17.30
CA ASN A 465 -7.45 -12.90 -18.18
C ASN A 465 -8.88 -12.76 -18.74
N ASP A 466 -9.75 -11.98 -18.12
CA ASP A 466 -11.13 -11.78 -18.54
C ASP A 466 -11.31 -10.58 -19.48
N ILE A 467 -10.23 -9.90 -19.88
CA ILE A 467 -10.28 -8.73 -20.76
C ILE A 467 -9.57 -9.00 -22.09
N GLU A 468 -10.24 -8.60 -23.17
CA GLU A 468 -9.64 -8.46 -24.49
C GLU A 468 -9.44 -6.99 -24.84
N ARG A 469 -8.24 -6.63 -25.31
CA ARG A 469 -7.86 -5.26 -25.62
C ARG A 469 -7.70 -5.06 -27.13
N GLY A 470 -8.27 -3.98 -27.66
CA GLY A 470 -8.26 -3.71 -29.11
C GLY A 470 -8.90 -2.38 -29.51
N ASN A 471 -9.29 -2.29 -30.78
CA ASN A 471 -9.91 -1.11 -31.37
C ASN A 471 -11.05 -1.50 -32.33
N PHE A 472 -12.07 -0.64 -32.44
CA PHE A 472 -13.06 -0.72 -33.50
C PHE A 472 -12.58 0.03 -34.75
N ILE A 473 -12.86 -0.53 -35.92
CA ILE A 473 -12.64 0.13 -37.21
C ILE A 473 -13.83 -0.09 -38.13
N TRP A 474 -14.12 0.90 -38.97
CA TRP A 474 -15.05 0.71 -40.08
C TRP A 474 -14.48 -0.31 -41.08
N LYS A 475 -15.30 -1.24 -41.52
CA LYS A 475 -14.95 -2.22 -42.54
C LYS A 475 -14.51 -1.50 -43.82
N ASP A 476 -13.36 -1.92 -44.33
CA ASP A 476 -12.70 -1.33 -45.50
C ASP A 476 -12.42 0.18 -45.37
N GLY A 477 -12.45 0.74 -44.16
CA GLY A 477 -12.28 2.17 -43.90
C GLY A 477 -13.47 3.03 -44.35
N VAL A 478 -14.61 2.42 -44.74
CA VAL A 478 -15.79 3.14 -45.23
C VAL A 478 -16.68 3.53 -44.05
N GLN A 479 -16.72 4.82 -43.74
CA GLN A 479 -17.51 5.35 -42.63
C GLN A 479 -18.99 4.94 -42.69
N ASP A 480 -19.58 4.75 -41.52
CA ASP A 480 -21.01 4.44 -41.32
C ASP A 480 -21.49 3.09 -41.85
N THR A 481 -20.56 2.20 -42.21
CA THR A 481 -20.83 0.84 -42.66
C THR A 481 -20.83 -0.18 -41.50
N GLU A 482 -20.27 -1.37 -41.71
CA GLU A 482 -20.09 -2.41 -40.69
C GLU A 482 -18.86 -2.07 -39.85
N VAL A 483 -18.96 -2.19 -38.53
CA VAL A 483 -17.81 -2.05 -37.62
C VAL A 483 -17.20 -3.43 -37.36
N ILE A 484 -15.89 -3.53 -37.44
CA ILE A 484 -15.16 -4.75 -37.08
C ILE A 484 -14.25 -4.50 -35.88
N TRP A 485 -14.05 -5.54 -35.10
CA TRP A 485 -13.10 -5.54 -33.98
C TRP A 485 -11.72 -5.93 -34.47
N LYS A 486 -10.70 -5.17 -34.08
CA LYS A 486 -9.29 -5.46 -34.34
C LYS A 486 -8.56 -5.59 -33.00
N PRO A 487 -8.17 -6.81 -32.58
CA PRO A 487 -7.38 -7.02 -31.39
C PRO A 487 -6.05 -6.25 -31.46
N ASP A 488 -5.69 -5.60 -30.35
CA ASP A 488 -4.43 -4.87 -30.18
C ASP A 488 -4.08 -4.87 -28.67
N PRO A 489 -3.41 -5.93 -28.18
CA PRO A 489 -3.10 -6.07 -26.77
C PRO A 489 -2.20 -4.96 -26.19
N VAL A 490 -1.43 -4.29 -27.05
CA VAL A 490 -0.40 -3.34 -26.62
C VAL A 490 -0.93 -1.89 -26.67
N HIS A 491 -1.62 -1.52 -27.75
CA HIS A 491 -2.04 -0.15 -28.03
C HIS A 491 -3.56 0.02 -28.18
N GLY A 492 -4.34 -1.04 -27.97
CA GLY A 492 -5.80 -0.98 -27.97
C GLY A 492 -6.34 0.03 -26.96
N ARG A 493 -7.35 0.79 -27.35
CA ARG A 493 -7.99 1.78 -26.46
C ARG A 493 -9.24 1.24 -25.78
N PHE A 494 -9.86 0.22 -26.39
CA PHE A 494 -11.03 -0.44 -25.88
C PHE A 494 -10.67 -1.73 -25.17
N TRP A 495 -11.32 -1.95 -24.04
CA TRP A 495 -11.27 -3.16 -23.25
C TRP A 495 -12.66 -3.77 -23.28
N ILE A 496 -12.76 -5.00 -23.76
CA ILE A 496 -13.99 -5.77 -23.83
C ILE A 496 -13.86 -6.94 -22.88
N ARG A 497 -14.88 -7.18 -22.07
CA ARG A 497 -14.94 -8.42 -21.29
C ARG A 497 -14.99 -9.60 -22.26
N ARG A 498 -14.14 -10.62 -22.07
CA ARG A 498 -14.15 -11.82 -22.91
C ARG A 498 -15.55 -12.41 -22.97
N ASP A 499 -15.85 -13.02 -24.12
CA ASP A 499 -17.16 -13.57 -24.46
C ASP A 499 -18.31 -12.56 -24.57
N CYS A 500 -18.04 -11.26 -24.45
CA CYS A 500 -19.05 -10.21 -24.66
C CYS A 500 -19.01 -9.60 -26.06
N HIS A 501 -18.41 -10.27 -27.05
CA HIS A 501 -18.58 -9.86 -28.45
C HIS A 501 -20.00 -10.24 -28.94
N PRO A 502 -20.83 -9.29 -29.41
CA PRO A 502 -22.17 -9.58 -29.93
C PRO A 502 -22.10 -10.60 -31.07
N PRO A 503 -22.96 -11.62 -31.13
CA PRO A 503 -23.02 -12.51 -32.29
C PRO A 503 -23.60 -11.79 -33.52
N ILE A 504 -23.41 -12.35 -34.72
CA ILE A 504 -23.64 -11.64 -36.00
C ILE A 504 -25.10 -11.22 -36.24
N GLU A 505 -26.03 -11.87 -35.56
CA GLU A 505 -27.46 -11.62 -35.61
C GLU A 505 -27.82 -10.28 -34.97
N ILE A 506 -27.05 -9.85 -33.96
CA ILE A 506 -27.31 -8.63 -33.18
C ILE A 506 -26.18 -7.59 -33.32
N ARG A 507 -25.00 -7.99 -33.80
CA ARG A 507 -23.85 -7.12 -34.10
C ARG A 507 -24.14 -6.21 -35.30
N ASN A 508 -23.72 -4.94 -35.21
CA ASN A 508 -23.83 -3.94 -36.29
C ASN A 508 -25.26 -3.65 -36.78
N LYS A 509 -26.30 -4.10 -36.06
CA LYS A 509 -27.68 -3.92 -36.52
C LYS A 509 -28.16 -2.49 -36.24
N LYS A 510 -28.71 -1.81 -37.24
CA LYS A 510 -29.30 -0.47 -37.08
C LYS A 510 -30.34 -0.23 -38.16
N ASP A 511 -31.40 0.49 -37.83
CA ASP A 511 -32.47 0.83 -38.77
C ASP A 511 -32.59 2.35 -38.91
N LYS A 512 -32.91 2.86 -40.10
CA LYS A 512 -33.33 4.26 -40.24
C LYS A 512 -34.78 4.41 -39.76
N LYS A 513 -35.01 5.23 -38.75
CA LYS A 513 -36.34 5.51 -38.19
C LYS A 513 -36.60 7.01 -38.12
N THR A 514 -37.84 7.40 -38.36
CA THR A 514 -38.32 8.76 -38.14
C THR A 514 -39.03 8.83 -36.80
N ILE A 515 -38.45 9.53 -35.83
CA ILE A 515 -39.01 9.70 -34.48
C ILE A 515 -39.13 11.20 -34.26
N ARG A 516 -40.35 11.68 -33.98
CA ARG A 516 -40.65 13.09 -33.69
C ARG A 516 -40.08 14.07 -34.73
N GLY A 517 -40.21 13.72 -36.01
CA GLY A 517 -39.76 14.56 -37.14
C GLY A 517 -38.28 14.42 -37.51
N VAL A 518 -37.48 13.66 -36.77
CA VAL A 518 -36.05 13.43 -37.08
C VAL A 518 -35.85 12.03 -37.65
N THR A 519 -35.31 11.93 -38.86
CA THR A 519 -34.92 10.66 -39.50
C THR A 519 -33.45 10.38 -39.23
N ALA A 520 -33.16 9.34 -38.45
CA ALA A 520 -31.79 8.95 -38.08
C ALA A 520 -31.68 7.42 -37.89
N PHE A 521 -30.46 6.91 -37.84
CA PHE A 521 -30.18 5.53 -37.46
C PHE A 521 -30.52 5.31 -35.99
N ALA A 522 -31.19 4.20 -35.70
CA ALA A 522 -31.57 3.75 -34.37
C ALA A 522 -30.97 2.37 -34.06
N PRO A 523 -30.52 2.13 -32.82
CA PRO A 523 -30.04 0.82 -32.38
C PRO A 523 -31.16 -0.21 -32.33
N ARG A 524 -30.82 -1.49 -32.50
CA ARG A 524 -31.75 -2.62 -32.38
C ARG A 524 -31.67 -3.34 -31.03
N ASN A 525 -30.55 -3.21 -30.30
CA ASN A 525 -30.34 -3.89 -29.02
C ASN A 525 -30.55 -2.97 -27.80
N ALA A 526 -31.35 -1.91 -27.94
CA ALA A 526 -31.65 -0.99 -26.83
C ALA A 526 -32.32 -1.66 -25.62
N ASN A 527 -32.90 -2.85 -25.79
CA ASN A 527 -33.45 -3.68 -24.72
C ASN A 527 -32.40 -4.50 -23.97
N MET A 528 -31.17 -4.63 -24.46
CA MET A 528 -30.12 -5.47 -23.87
C MET A 528 -29.16 -4.69 -22.98
N GLY A 529 -28.94 -3.42 -23.27
CA GLY A 529 -28.00 -2.58 -22.54
C GLY A 529 -27.99 -1.16 -23.08
N ALA A 530 -27.11 -0.34 -22.51
CA ALA A 530 -26.85 1.02 -22.94
C ALA A 530 -25.45 1.42 -22.47
N GLY A 531 -24.86 2.41 -23.14
CA GLY A 531 -23.58 2.98 -22.74
C GLY A 531 -23.69 4.36 -22.09
N GLY A 532 -22.63 4.76 -21.40
CA GLY A 532 -22.42 6.11 -20.91
C GLY A 532 -21.14 6.69 -21.51
N VAL A 533 -21.15 8.00 -21.78
CA VAL A 533 -20.06 8.69 -22.47
C VAL A 533 -19.72 9.99 -21.75
N ASP A 534 -18.46 10.17 -21.39
CA ASP A 534 -17.92 11.45 -20.89
C ASP A 534 -16.97 12.06 -21.94
N PRO A 535 -17.42 13.07 -22.71
CA PRO A 535 -16.65 13.65 -23.80
C PRO A 535 -15.82 14.87 -23.38
N TYR A 536 -14.53 14.91 -23.75
CA TYR A 536 -13.66 16.06 -23.47
C TYR A 536 -13.70 17.15 -24.55
N ASN A 537 -13.57 18.42 -24.13
CA ASN A 537 -13.76 19.60 -25.00
C ASN A 537 -12.51 20.07 -25.77
N ARG A 538 -11.28 19.72 -25.33
CA ARG A 538 -10.04 20.29 -25.92
C ARG A 538 -8.92 19.26 -26.11
N SER A 539 -8.23 19.36 -27.26
CA SER A 539 -7.09 18.51 -27.63
C SER A 539 -5.81 18.80 -26.82
N ARG A 540 -5.65 20.01 -26.26
CA ARG A 540 -4.55 20.36 -25.33
C ARG A 540 -5.03 21.33 -24.24
N THR A 541 -4.57 21.09 -23.01
CA THR A 541 -4.61 22.04 -21.89
C THR A 541 -3.18 22.51 -21.60
N VAL A 542 -3.03 23.73 -21.08
CA VAL A 542 -1.72 24.40 -20.88
C VAL A 542 -0.86 23.67 -19.81
N ASP A 543 -1.50 22.90 -18.92
CA ASP A 543 -0.86 22.20 -17.78
C ASP A 543 -0.54 20.71 -18.01
N GLY A 544 -0.65 20.18 -19.23
CA GLY A 544 -0.23 18.80 -19.56
C GLY A 544 -1.09 17.66 -18.98
N ARG A 545 -1.89 17.88 -17.93
CA ARG A 545 -2.93 16.96 -17.43
C ARG A 545 -4.31 17.41 -17.94
N GLY A 546 -4.75 16.87 -19.08
CA GLY A 546 -6.13 17.07 -19.55
C GLY A 546 -6.97 15.83 -19.27
N SER A 547 -8.26 16.02 -18.99
CA SER A 547 -9.26 14.94 -18.85
C SER A 547 -9.25 14.00 -20.06
N ARG A 548 -9.51 12.71 -19.82
CA ARG A 548 -9.57 11.66 -20.85
C ARG A 548 -11.01 11.52 -21.33
N GLY A 549 -11.18 10.99 -22.54
CA GLY A 549 -12.51 10.55 -22.97
C GLY A 549 -12.80 9.18 -22.37
N SER A 550 -14.03 8.96 -21.94
CA SER A 550 -14.43 7.66 -21.39
C SER A 550 -15.75 7.15 -21.96
N ILE A 551 -15.82 5.83 -22.13
CA ILE A 551 -16.99 5.11 -22.65
C ILE A 551 -17.14 3.83 -21.85
N HIS A 552 -18.34 3.59 -21.35
CA HIS A 552 -18.71 2.33 -20.72
C HIS A 552 -19.97 1.80 -21.37
N ILE A 553 -20.06 0.48 -21.53
CA ILE A 553 -21.33 -0.19 -21.88
C ILE A 553 -21.65 -1.19 -20.78
N SER A 554 -22.85 -1.07 -20.22
CA SER A 554 -23.40 -2.03 -19.27
C SER A 554 -24.70 -2.63 -19.80
N THR A 555 -24.94 -3.87 -19.39
CA THR A 555 -26.10 -4.64 -19.77
C THR A 555 -27.20 -4.52 -18.73
N LYS A 556 -28.42 -4.85 -19.14
CA LYS A 556 -29.57 -5.14 -18.26
C LYS A 556 -30.03 -6.56 -18.51
N TYR A 557 -31.14 -6.97 -17.91
CA TYR A 557 -31.70 -8.31 -18.15
C TYR A 557 -31.88 -8.60 -19.65
N ASN A 558 -31.15 -9.61 -20.14
CA ASN A 558 -31.05 -10.00 -21.54
C ASN A 558 -30.62 -11.48 -21.65
N THR A 559 -30.55 -12.00 -22.88
CA THR A 559 -30.26 -13.42 -23.16
C THR A 559 -28.91 -13.66 -23.84
N HIS A 560 -28.20 -12.61 -24.26
CA HIS A 560 -26.98 -12.72 -25.08
C HIS A 560 -25.70 -12.38 -24.33
N PHE A 561 -25.79 -11.59 -23.26
CA PHE A 561 -24.68 -11.11 -22.45
C PHE A 561 -24.97 -11.38 -20.98
N PRO A 562 -23.93 -11.42 -20.12
CA PRO A 562 -24.10 -11.40 -18.68
C PRO A 562 -25.03 -10.26 -18.27
N ASN A 563 -25.94 -10.52 -17.33
CA ASN A 563 -26.92 -9.53 -16.88
C ASN A 563 -26.27 -8.55 -15.90
N ASN A 564 -26.69 -7.28 -15.95
CA ASN A 564 -26.28 -6.22 -15.03
C ASN A 564 -24.75 -6.16 -14.85
N THR A 565 -24.02 -6.20 -15.97
CA THR A 565 -22.56 -6.31 -15.98
C THR A 565 -22.00 -5.26 -16.95
N PHE A 566 -20.84 -4.69 -16.63
CA PHE A 566 -20.09 -3.90 -17.60
C PHE A 566 -19.40 -4.84 -18.59
N ILE A 567 -19.51 -4.52 -19.88
CA ILE A 567 -18.96 -5.36 -20.97
C ILE A 567 -17.92 -4.63 -21.82
N LEU A 568 -17.86 -3.30 -21.71
CA LEU A 568 -16.89 -2.47 -22.43
C LEU A 568 -16.42 -1.31 -21.56
N GLU A 569 -15.11 -1.05 -21.59
CA GLU A 569 -14.45 0.10 -20.99
C GLU A 569 -13.51 0.77 -22.03
N TYR A 570 -13.59 2.09 -22.12
CA TYR A 570 -12.64 2.95 -22.82
C TYR A 570 -12.26 4.08 -21.86
N ILE A 571 -10.98 4.28 -21.60
CA ILE A 571 -10.46 5.40 -20.81
C ILE A 571 -9.15 5.87 -21.46
N ASP A 572 -9.24 6.74 -22.46
CA ASP A 572 -8.08 7.14 -23.27
C ASP A 572 -8.23 8.56 -23.82
N ARG A 573 -7.10 9.17 -24.18
CA ARG A 573 -7.07 10.47 -24.85
C ARG A 573 -6.61 10.30 -26.30
N ALA A 574 -7.58 10.22 -27.20
CA ALA A 574 -7.30 10.09 -28.62
C ALA A 574 -6.48 11.28 -29.15
N LYS A 575 -5.59 11.02 -30.13
CA LYS A 575 -4.71 12.03 -30.74
C LYS A 575 -5.47 13.25 -31.29
N LYS A 576 -6.71 13.03 -31.75
CA LYS A 576 -7.67 14.06 -32.17
C LYS A 576 -9.00 13.78 -31.49
N VAL A 577 -9.73 14.84 -31.13
CA VAL A 577 -11.03 14.69 -30.46
C VAL A 577 -12.06 14.03 -31.38
N GLU A 578 -11.96 14.23 -32.69
CA GLU A 578 -12.82 13.61 -33.68
C GLU A 578 -12.60 12.08 -33.77
N TYR A 579 -11.40 11.57 -33.44
CA TYR A 579 -11.19 10.13 -33.36
C TYR A 579 -11.95 9.53 -32.17
N PHE A 580 -12.00 10.23 -31.05
CA PHE A 580 -12.85 9.82 -29.93
C PHE A 580 -14.34 9.83 -30.32
N PHE A 581 -14.80 10.82 -31.09
CA PHE A 581 -16.18 10.84 -31.57
C PHE A 581 -16.50 9.63 -32.47
N GLU A 582 -15.58 9.26 -33.37
CA GLU A 582 -15.69 8.04 -34.17
C GLU A 582 -15.69 6.77 -33.31
N ASP A 583 -14.83 6.71 -32.29
CA ASP A 583 -14.74 5.60 -31.34
C ASP A 583 -16.09 5.38 -30.61
N VAL A 584 -16.75 6.47 -30.20
CA VAL A 584 -18.09 6.42 -29.60
C VAL A 584 -19.12 5.87 -30.59
N ILE A 585 -19.17 6.36 -31.83
CA ILE A 585 -20.13 5.85 -32.82
C ILE A 585 -19.86 4.38 -33.13
N MET A 586 -18.60 4.01 -33.40
CA MET A 586 -18.24 2.65 -33.80
C MET A 586 -18.55 1.61 -32.72
N SER A 587 -18.21 1.89 -31.45
CA SER A 587 -18.53 1.01 -30.33
C SER A 587 -20.04 0.76 -30.19
N HIS A 588 -20.85 1.82 -30.24
CA HIS A 588 -22.30 1.70 -30.10
C HIS A 588 -22.97 1.08 -31.33
N VAL A 589 -22.42 1.26 -32.53
CA VAL A 589 -22.86 0.54 -33.73
C VAL A 589 -22.52 -0.94 -33.64
N TYR A 590 -21.31 -1.29 -33.21
CA TYR A 590 -20.86 -2.68 -33.06
C TYR A 590 -21.78 -3.48 -32.12
N PHE A 591 -22.08 -2.92 -30.94
CA PHE A 591 -23.01 -3.51 -29.96
C PHE A 591 -24.49 -3.28 -30.29
N SER A 592 -24.81 -2.35 -31.20
CA SER A 592 -26.17 -1.91 -31.52
C SER A 592 -26.94 -1.45 -30.27
N MET A 593 -26.26 -0.77 -29.34
CA MET A 593 -26.84 -0.25 -28.10
C MET A 593 -26.82 1.29 -28.11
N PRO A 594 -27.82 1.95 -27.51
CA PRO A 594 -27.84 3.40 -27.36
C PRO A 594 -26.88 3.86 -26.26
N PHE A 595 -26.64 5.17 -26.16
CA PHE A 595 -25.82 5.75 -25.11
C PHE A 595 -26.37 7.05 -24.53
N LEU A 596 -25.98 7.34 -23.29
CA LEU A 596 -26.30 8.56 -22.57
C LEU A 596 -25.02 9.39 -22.36
N PRO A 597 -24.87 10.53 -23.07
CA PRO A 597 -23.76 11.45 -22.87
C PRO A 597 -24.13 12.63 -21.95
N GLU A 598 -23.12 13.31 -21.41
CA GLU A 598 -23.31 14.67 -20.89
C GLU A 598 -23.54 15.68 -22.02
N LEU A 599 -24.41 16.66 -21.77
CA LEU A 599 -24.72 17.79 -22.66
C LEU A 599 -23.64 18.87 -22.69
N SER A 600 -22.54 18.69 -21.95
CA SER A 600 -21.44 19.66 -21.81
C SER A 600 -20.61 19.87 -23.09
N ASN A 601 -20.77 19.00 -24.10
CA ASN A 601 -19.97 19.00 -25.33
C ASN A 601 -20.86 19.02 -26.59
N GLU A 602 -21.29 20.22 -26.98
CA GLU A 602 -22.14 20.43 -28.16
C GLU A 602 -21.45 19.97 -29.46
N LYS A 603 -20.13 20.11 -29.57
CA LYS A 603 -19.38 19.67 -30.76
C LYS A 603 -19.52 18.17 -31.00
N PHE A 604 -19.40 17.38 -29.94
CA PHE A 604 -19.60 15.93 -30.00
C PHE A 604 -21.03 15.58 -30.43
N LEU A 605 -22.03 16.19 -29.79
CA LEU A 605 -23.43 15.90 -30.05
C LEU A 605 -23.87 16.31 -31.46
N GLN A 606 -23.40 17.47 -31.93
CA GLN A 606 -23.59 17.91 -33.32
C GLN A 606 -22.96 16.90 -34.29
N TYR A 607 -21.74 16.43 -34.02
CA TYR A 607 -21.07 15.44 -34.86
C TYR A 607 -21.88 14.14 -34.99
N VAL A 608 -22.41 13.62 -33.88
CA VAL A 608 -23.26 12.41 -33.86
C VAL A 608 -24.56 12.64 -34.65
N LYS A 609 -25.17 13.82 -34.50
CA LYS A 609 -26.40 14.20 -35.22
C LYS A 609 -26.15 14.33 -36.73
N ASP A 610 -25.09 15.02 -37.15
CA ASP A 610 -24.73 15.23 -38.55
C ASP A 610 -24.38 13.92 -39.26
N ARG A 611 -23.81 12.97 -38.52
CA ARG A 611 -23.57 11.60 -38.99
C ARG A 611 -24.83 10.73 -39.02
N GLY A 612 -25.97 11.27 -38.62
CA GLY A 612 -27.26 10.60 -38.69
C GLY A 612 -27.51 9.59 -37.56
N TYR A 613 -26.80 9.67 -36.43
CA TYR A 613 -26.94 8.74 -35.29
C TYR A 613 -27.72 9.34 -34.12
N ARG A 614 -28.55 10.35 -34.36
CA ARG A 614 -29.32 11.01 -33.29
C ARG A 614 -30.14 10.04 -32.43
N HIS A 615 -30.71 8.97 -33.00
CA HIS A 615 -31.51 7.99 -32.24
C HIS A 615 -30.66 6.96 -31.47
N PHE A 616 -29.33 6.98 -31.59
CA PHE A 616 -28.44 6.28 -30.65
C PHE A 616 -28.27 7.07 -29.35
N VAL A 617 -28.50 8.38 -29.36
CA VAL A 617 -28.38 9.23 -28.17
C VAL A 617 -29.68 9.20 -27.38
N LEU A 618 -29.61 8.72 -26.14
CA LEU A 618 -30.73 8.75 -25.20
C LEU A 618 -31.03 10.17 -24.75
N ASN A 619 -32.31 10.47 -24.53
CA ASN A 619 -32.70 11.72 -23.87
C ASN A 619 -32.54 11.57 -22.35
N ASN A 620 -32.53 12.71 -21.66
CA ASN A 620 -32.54 12.76 -20.20
C ASN A 620 -33.59 11.79 -19.60
N PRO A 621 -33.17 10.74 -18.87
CA PRO A 621 -34.08 9.70 -18.41
C PRO A 621 -35.09 10.23 -17.38
N PHE A 622 -34.78 11.35 -16.72
CA PHE A 622 -35.59 11.94 -15.66
C PHE A 622 -36.72 12.86 -16.14
N LYS A 623 -36.70 13.32 -17.40
CA LYS A 623 -37.67 14.30 -17.93
C LYS A 623 -38.54 13.73 -19.03
N LYS A 624 -39.87 13.89 -18.96
CA LYS A 624 -40.77 13.60 -20.10
C LYS A 624 -40.35 14.45 -21.30
N TRP A 625 -40.71 13.99 -22.50
CA TRP A 625 -40.32 14.70 -23.71
C TRP A 625 -40.72 16.18 -23.70
N ASP A 626 -41.92 16.49 -23.21
CA ASP A 626 -42.41 17.86 -23.18
C ASP A 626 -41.63 18.75 -22.21
N GLU A 627 -41.05 18.14 -21.16
CA GLU A 627 -40.21 18.79 -20.13
C GLU A 627 -38.75 18.99 -20.56
N LEU A 628 -38.32 18.37 -21.67
CA LEU A 628 -36.98 18.55 -22.22
C LEU A 628 -36.83 19.96 -22.80
N SER A 629 -35.67 20.57 -22.53
CA SER A 629 -35.23 21.81 -23.18
C SER A 629 -35.10 21.64 -24.70
N HIS A 630 -35.00 22.76 -25.42
CA HIS A 630 -34.79 22.73 -26.87
C HIS A 630 -33.53 21.93 -27.25
N THR A 631 -32.42 22.17 -26.55
CA THR A 631 -31.15 21.46 -26.75
C THR A 631 -31.25 19.97 -26.42
N GLU A 632 -31.93 19.61 -25.32
CA GLU A 632 -32.17 18.19 -24.98
C GLU A 632 -33.03 17.48 -26.04
N LYS A 633 -34.05 18.15 -26.61
CA LYS A 633 -34.85 17.61 -27.72
C LYS A 633 -34.00 17.43 -28.98
N GLU A 634 -33.17 18.42 -29.29
CA GLU A 634 -32.34 18.44 -30.48
C GLU A 634 -31.24 17.38 -30.47
N TYR A 635 -30.51 17.24 -29.37
CA TYR A 635 -29.31 16.39 -29.28
C TYR A 635 -29.44 15.16 -28.38
N GLY A 636 -30.27 15.22 -27.34
CA GLY A 636 -30.31 14.21 -26.27
C GLY A 636 -29.30 14.52 -25.16
N GLY A 637 -29.02 13.54 -24.31
CA GLY A 637 -28.07 13.66 -23.19
C GLY A 637 -28.66 14.25 -21.91
N VAL A 638 -27.78 14.45 -20.92
CA VAL A 638 -28.11 15.00 -19.59
C VAL A 638 -27.24 16.22 -19.25
N PRO A 639 -27.81 17.28 -18.64
CA PRO A 639 -27.03 18.47 -18.28
C PRO A 639 -26.03 18.19 -17.15
N PRO A 640 -24.78 18.68 -17.24
CA PRO A 640 -23.72 18.38 -16.28
C PRO A 640 -23.88 19.05 -14.91
N GLN A 641 -24.55 20.21 -14.86
CA GLN A 641 -24.62 21.08 -13.68
C GLN A 641 -25.82 20.83 -12.75
N ASP A 642 -26.65 19.83 -13.03
CA ASP A 642 -27.79 19.51 -12.16
C ASP A 642 -27.30 18.68 -10.97
N SER A 643 -27.36 19.23 -9.75
CA SER A 643 -26.99 18.49 -8.54
C SER A 643 -27.78 17.19 -8.40
N LYS A 644 -29.03 17.18 -8.87
CA LYS A 644 -29.86 15.96 -8.87
C LYS A 644 -29.26 14.86 -9.74
N ILE A 645 -28.65 15.20 -10.88
CA ILE A 645 -28.00 14.18 -11.73
C ILE A 645 -26.76 13.63 -11.03
N GLY A 646 -26.00 14.48 -10.34
CA GLY A 646 -24.87 14.04 -9.52
C GLY A 646 -25.26 13.04 -8.44
N ASP A 647 -26.34 13.32 -7.72
CA ASP A 647 -26.88 12.42 -6.69
C ASP A 647 -27.35 11.10 -7.31
N GLN A 648 -28.05 11.16 -8.45
CA GLN A 648 -28.50 9.94 -9.15
C GLN A 648 -27.33 9.10 -9.68
N GLN A 649 -26.27 9.74 -10.21
CA GLN A 649 -25.04 9.05 -10.59
C GLN A 649 -24.42 8.32 -9.40
N PHE A 650 -24.39 8.97 -8.23
CA PHE A 650 -23.90 8.39 -6.99
C PHE A 650 -24.74 7.17 -6.58
N TYR A 651 -26.06 7.31 -6.46
CA TYR A 651 -26.94 6.22 -6.07
C TYR A 651 -26.93 5.05 -7.07
N ALA A 652 -26.75 5.32 -8.36
CA ALA A 652 -26.66 4.27 -9.37
C ALA A 652 -25.39 3.42 -9.22
N VAL A 653 -24.26 4.06 -8.93
CA VAL A 653 -22.99 3.36 -8.67
C VAL A 653 -23.04 2.65 -7.31
N GLU A 654 -23.57 3.29 -6.28
CA GLU A 654 -23.78 2.70 -4.95
C GLU A 654 -24.61 1.41 -5.03
N ALA A 655 -25.78 1.47 -5.66
CA ALA A 655 -26.64 0.30 -5.84
C ALA A 655 -25.93 -0.82 -6.63
N PHE A 656 -25.19 -0.46 -7.69
CA PHE A 656 -24.42 -1.46 -8.44
C PHE A 656 -23.34 -2.14 -7.58
N ILE A 657 -22.66 -1.38 -6.72
CA ILE A 657 -21.62 -1.92 -5.83
C ILE A 657 -22.22 -2.87 -4.79
N GLU A 658 -23.36 -2.52 -4.21
CA GLU A 658 -24.06 -3.39 -3.25
C GLU A 658 -24.57 -4.68 -3.93
N ASP A 659 -25.19 -4.54 -5.11
CA ASP A 659 -25.90 -5.65 -5.74
C ASP A 659 -24.97 -6.58 -6.55
N HIS A 660 -23.88 -6.05 -7.13
CA HIS A 660 -23.14 -6.71 -8.21
C HIS A 660 -21.62 -6.74 -8.04
N LEU A 661 -21.05 -6.16 -6.98
CA LEU A 661 -19.61 -6.15 -6.73
C LEU A 661 -19.24 -6.93 -5.46
N GLY A 662 -18.05 -7.54 -5.42
CA GLY A 662 -17.57 -8.30 -4.26
C GLY A 662 -18.36 -9.59 -4.00
N VAL A 663 -18.12 -10.22 -2.84
CA VAL A 663 -18.78 -11.49 -2.50
C VAL A 663 -20.23 -11.24 -2.07
N ALA A 664 -21.17 -11.94 -2.70
CA ALA A 664 -22.58 -11.89 -2.33
C ALA A 664 -22.81 -12.50 -0.94
N ARG A 665 -23.42 -11.72 -0.03
CA ARG A 665 -23.66 -12.12 1.37
C ARG A 665 -25.11 -12.47 1.67
N ASP A 666 -26.02 -12.12 0.76
CA ASP A 666 -27.42 -12.51 0.80
C ASP A 666 -27.83 -13.10 -0.55
N ASN A 667 -29.06 -13.62 -0.63
CA ASN A 667 -29.64 -14.15 -1.87
C ASN A 667 -30.54 -13.12 -2.59
N SER A 668 -30.34 -11.81 -2.35
CA SER A 668 -31.22 -10.78 -2.92
C SER A 668 -31.04 -10.65 -4.44
N ASN A 669 -29.80 -10.50 -4.88
CA ASN A 669 -29.44 -10.22 -6.27
C ASN A 669 -28.56 -11.29 -6.92
N ARG A 670 -27.76 -11.99 -6.12
CA ARG A 670 -26.82 -13.05 -6.53
C ARG A 670 -26.84 -14.18 -5.50
N PRO A 671 -26.49 -15.43 -5.85
CA PRO A 671 -26.36 -16.51 -4.86
C PRO A 671 -25.31 -16.19 -3.80
N ILE A 672 -25.56 -16.55 -2.53
CA ILE A 672 -24.57 -16.38 -1.45
C ILE A 672 -23.24 -17.04 -1.81
N GLY A 673 -22.15 -16.30 -1.62
CA GLY A 673 -20.77 -16.72 -1.93
C GLY A 673 -20.33 -16.43 -3.37
N ASP A 674 -21.23 -15.98 -4.24
CA ASP A 674 -20.89 -15.66 -5.63
C ASP A 674 -20.09 -14.36 -5.73
N MET A 675 -19.03 -14.35 -6.53
CA MET A 675 -18.19 -13.16 -6.74
C MET A 675 -18.79 -12.23 -7.81
N GLY A 676 -18.58 -10.93 -7.67
CA GLY A 676 -19.06 -9.95 -8.64
C GLY A 676 -18.38 -10.11 -10.01
N ASN A 677 -19.13 -9.80 -11.07
CA ASN A 677 -18.64 -9.91 -12.45
C ASN A 677 -18.20 -8.54 -12.98
N MET A 678 -17.05 -8.06 -12.51
CA MET A 678 -16.53 -6.74 -12.89
C MET A 678 -15.00 -6.78 -13.06
N PRO A 679 -14.50 -7.17 -14.26
CA PRO A 679 -13.06 -7.29 -14.49
C PRO A 679 -12.35 -5.94 -14.64
N PHE A 680 -13.07 -4.83 -14.77
CA PHE A 680 -12.49 -3.51 -15.09
C PHE A 680 -11.97 -2.76 -13.85
N SER A 681 -10.78 -3.15 -13.37
CA SER A 681 -10.14 -2.57 -12.18
C SER A 681 -9.84 -1.07 -12.30
N ARG A 682 -9.63 -0.54 -13.52
CA ARG A 682 -9.42 0.91 -13.76
C ARG A 682 -10.65 1.74 -13.35
N THR A 683 -11.84 1.22 -13.62
CA THR A 683 -13.11 1.85 -13.20
C THR A 683 -13.34 1.69 -11.71
N ILE A 684 -13.17 0.49 -11.16
CA ILE A 684 -13.35 0.24 -9.72
C ILE A 684 -12.42 1.14 -8.89
N THR A 685 -11.18 1.35 -9.34
CA THR A 685 -10.22 2.23 -8.67
C THR A 685 -10.70 3.68 -8.66
N GLN A 686 -11.30 4.18 -9.75
CA GLN A 686 -11.89 5.53 -9.76
C GLN A 686 -13.13 5.64 -8.87
N TRP A 687 -13.95 4.59 -8.77
CA TRP A 687 -15.06 4.56 -7.81
C TRP A 687 -14.54 4.65 -6.37
N LYS A 688 -13.50 3.90 -6.05
CA LYS A 688 -12.84 3.93 -4.73
C LYS A 688 -12.35 5.34 -4.38
N ASP A 689 -11.76 6.04 -5.34
CA ASP A 689 -11.13 7.33 -5.12
C ASP A 689 -12.08 8.53 -5.20
N VAL A 690 -13.28 8.36 -5.78
CA VAL A 690 -14.18 9.46 -6.11
C VAL A 690 -14.44 10.36 -4.90
N ASP A 691 -14.43 11.67 -5.17
CA ASP A 691 -14.95 12.67 -4.26
C ASP A 691 -16.28 13.15 -4.85
N PRO A 692 -17.44 12.84 -4.24
CA PRO A 692 -18.75 13.22 -4.77
C PRO A 692 -18.89 14.73 -5.03
N LEU A 693 -18.19 15.57 -4.26
CA LEU A 693 -18.18 17.03 -4.44
C LEU A 693 -17.36 17.47 -5.65
N ASN A 694 -16.38 16.67 -6.08
CA ASN A 694 -15.47 16.94 -7.19
C ASN A 694 -15.49 15.82 -8.25
N ARG A 695 -16.67 15.22 -8.49
CA ARG A 695 -16.85 14.02 -9.33
C ARG A 695 -16.36 14.14 -10.78
N THR A 696 -16.36 15.35 -11.34
CA THR A 696 -15.96 15.62 -12.73
C THR A 696 -14.46 15.42 -13.01
N LYS A 697 -13.65 15.16 -11.97
CA LYS A 697 -12.24 14.76 -12.12
C LYS A 697 -12.07 13.28 -12.47
N TYR A 698 -13.12 12.48 -12.35
CA TYR A 698 -13.09 11.03 -12.45
C TYR A 698 -13.84 10.58 -13.71
N ASP A 699 -13.16 10.63 -14.85
CA ASP A 699 -13.78 10.39 -16.17
C ASP A 699 -14.49 9.02 -16.24
N ALA A 700 -13.93 7.97 -15.62
CA ALA A 700 -14.55 6.63 -15.64
C ALA A 700 -15.77 6.54 -14.71
N TYR A 701 -15.80 7.30 -13.61
CA TYR A 701 -16.97 7.38 -12.74
C TYR A 701 -18.15 8.03 -13.49
N ILE A 702 -17.91 9.10 -14.24
CA ILE A 702 -18.97 9.79 -15.01
C ILE A 702 -19.56 8.87 -16.07
N SER A 703 -18.75 8.28 -16.95
CA SER A 703 -19.27 7.40 -18.02
C SER A 703 -19.89 6.12 -17.49
N SER A 704 -19.30 5.46 -16.47
CA SER A 704 -19.88 4.26 -15.88
C SER A 704 -21.21 4.55 -15.17
N SER A 705 -21.31 5.64 -14.40
CA SER A 705 -22.57 6.04 -13.76
C SER A 705 -23.65 6.39 -14.80
N LEU A 706 -23.29 7.11 -15.87
CA LEU A 706 -24.22 7.38 -16.99
C LEU A 706 -24.69 6.10 -17.68
N SER A 707 -23.82 5.09 -17.83
CA SER A 707 -24.18 3.78 -18.38
C SER A 707 -25.22 3.07 -17.52
N LEU A 708 -25.07 3.13 -16.20
CA LEU A 708 -26.05 2.58 -15.26
C LEU A 708 -27.38 3.33 -15.32
N LEU A 709 -27.34 4.67 -15.30
CA LEU A 709 -28.53 5.52 -15.43
C LEU A 709 -29.26 5.30 -16.76
N ALA A 710 -28.53 5.08 -17.85
CA ALA A 710 -29.09 4.78 -19.17
C ALA A 710 -29.88 3.45 -19.19
N ASN A 711 -29.54 2.52 -18.30
CA ASN A 711 -30.21 1.24 -18.17
C ASN A 711 -31.39 1.25 -17.19
N GLN A 712 -31.47 2.25 -16.31
CA GLN A 712 -32.60 2.43 -15.41
C GLN A 712 -33.84 2.88 -16.20
N ARG A 713 -34.95 2.14 -16.08
CA ARG A 713 -36.26 2.68 -16.47
C ARG A 713 -36.69 3.66 -15.39
N ARG A 714 -37.42 4.72 -15.77
CA ARG A 714 -38.09 5.58 -14.79
C ARG A 714 -38.77 4.70 -13.76
N VAL A 715 -38.29 4.77 -12.52
CA VAL A 715 -39.11 4.43 -11.37
C VAL A 715 -40.37 5.26 -11.61
N LYS A 716 -41.50 4.61 -11.89
CA LYS A 716 -42.78 5.30 -11.75
C LYS A 716 -42.72 5.82 -10.32
N VAL A 717 -42.52 7.12 -10.15
CA VAL A 717 -42.89 7.78 -8.92
C VAL A 717 -44.28 7.23 -8.67
N LYS A 718 -44.44 6.42 -7.61
CA LYS A 718 -45.76 6.24 -7.03
C LYS A 718 -46.12 7.67 -6.66
N LEU A 719 -46.79 8.36 -7.58
CA LEU A 719 -47.66 9.44 -7.19
C LEU A 719 -48.49 8.76 -6.11
N GLU A 720 -48.36 9.24 -4.86
CA GLU A 720 -49.42 9.01 -3.90
C GLU A 720 -50.69 9.28 -4.70
N GLU A 721 -51.47 8.23 -4.97
CA GLU A 721 -52.77 8.44 -5.58
C GLU A 721 -53.44 9.43 -4.63
N GLU A 722 -53.75 10.63 -5.10
CA GLU A 722 -54.64 11.52 -4.35
C GLU A 722 -55.82 10.64 -3.94
N GLU A 723 -56.01 10.46 -2.64
CA GLU A 723 -57.17 9.75 -2.12
C GLU A 723 -58.38 10.41 -2.76
N LYS A 724 -58.95 9.78 -3.79
CA LYS A 724 -60.24 10.21 -4.31
C LYS A 724 -61.20 10.05 -3.14
N PRO A 725 -61.84 11.13 -2.65
CA PRO A 725 -62.84 10.98 -1.61
C PRO A 725 -63.88 9.97 -2.11
N LEU A 726 -64.16 8.96 -1.29
CA LEU A 726 -65.20 7.96 -1.57
C LEU A 726 -66.51 8.70 -1.84
N LEU A 727 -66.93 8.74 -3.12
CA LEU A 727 -68.16 9.40 -3.56
C LEU A 727 -69.44 8.63 -3.16
N SER A 728 -69.31 7.51 -2.43
CA SER A 728 -70.44 6.75 -1.92
C SER A 728 -70.13 6.17 -0.55
N ASN A 729 -70.99 6.48 0.43
CA ASN A 729 -70.96 5.89 1.77
C ASN A 729 -71.12 4.35 1.66
N PRO A 730 -70.16 3.52 2.10
CA PRO A 730 -70.25 2.05 2.00
C PRO A 730 -71.31 1.43 2.92
N PHE A 731 -72.01 2.24 3.72
CA PHE A 731 -73.09 1.80 4.62
C PHE A 731 -74.44 2.42 4.21
N GLN A 732 -74.83 2.26 2.95
CA GLN A 732 -76.18 2.64 2.51
C GLN A 732 -77.19 1.63 3.06
N THR A 733 -78.14 2.10 3.86
CA THR A 733 -79.22 1.28 4.43
C THR A 733 -80.31 1.11 3.39
N TYR A 734 -80.87 -0.09 3.22
CA TYR A 734 -81.90 -0.37 2.22
C TYR A 734 -83.25 -0.62 2.90
N ASP A 735 -84.32 -0.02 2.37
CA ASP A 735 -85.70 -0.35 2.75
C ASP A 735 -86.19 -1.51 1.88
N ASN A 736 -86.67 -2.56 2.54
CA ASN A 736 -87.12 -3.83 1.93
C ASN A 736 -88.62 -4.08 2.16
N THR A 737 -89.40 -3.04 2.44
CA THR A 737 -90.85 -3.17 2.70
C THR A 737 -91.74 -3.23 1.45
N GLY A 738 -91.17 -3.08 0.25
CA GLY A 738 -91.88 -3.20 -1.04
C GLY A 738 -91.38 -4.37 -1.92
N GLU A 739 -92.02 -4.61 -3.07
CA GLU A 739 -91.64 -5.68 -4.02
C GLU A 739 -90.23 -5.53 -4.62
N PHE A 740 -89.62 -4.34 -4.55
CA PHE A 740 -88.21 -4.13 -4.90
C PHE A 740 -87.50 -3.27 -3.85
N SER A 741 -86.29 -3.66 -3.47
CA SER A 741 -85.45 -2.92 -2.52
C SER A 741 -85.02 -1.56 -3.07
N GLN A 742 -85.07 -0.52 -2.23
CA GLN A 742 -84.55 0.81 -2.55
C GLN A 742 -83.55 1.27 -1.48
N ALA A 743 -82.49 1.96 -1.91
CA ALA A 743 -81.51 2.56 -1.01
C ALA A 743 -82.11 3.80 -0.34
N ILE A 744 -81.88 3.95 0.97
CA ILE A 744 -82.28 5.12 1.77
C ILE A 744 -81.18 6.19 1.71
#